data_AF-A0A930HAY5-F1
#
_entry.id   AF-A0A930HAY5-F1
#
_cell.length_a   1.000
_cell.length_b   1.000
_cell.length_c   1.000
_cell.angle_alpha   90.00
_cell.angle_beta   90.00
_cell.angle_gamma   90.00
#
_symmetry.space_group_name_H-M   'P 1'
#
loop_
_entity.id
_entity.type
_entity.pdbx_description
1 polymer ?
#
loop_
_entity_poly.entity_id
_entity_poly.type
_entity_poly.pdbx_seq_one_letter_code
_entity_poly.pdbx_strand_id
1 'polypeptide(L)'
;MGKNAILKPILIGALILAVAGGIAFAMFGGGAEKSGKSAVSHKKEQTDVADEQNTPQESEDKGTAGDYETNSNGESGNGALNRSSGDSQRARKVISHNRVQKQAATSRVAKNGTSTAPAVKPSKPAVEPSKPVVKPSKPDVKPGEKPGVNPGTNPTVNPGEQVTPELDLDARVEKEISEFMRTGELKDGQFIGLGDGFDEARGGVKTVVNIKNNVIESIVFVEGQGYSGLDYMGISSRVIPYLCGEAGKRNVAILKVYRKYIDQIAGAKDHAKEAEKLLGKEYASKITDARRAEMVSPVIRQYLGEHHKCKKMMDAISGATLTTGGVGLSVDNALELSENDKKTGNDITDIKMLEPTEVNGYTGQRVLKSDIAKPLDLSSIKVELVKEDGTKIVVPYSEFGKYGIEVTNRDTGEKLYDKMNLSDETKSQALIARVTHKGSKRHTEFAIFFESYSTDYITKMEYSFDGGKTWEEVTDPAKSEENSNNIAYRQTIKLNKDYFGKKAIFRTTSISGKHYVYESRFKVDEYNYKFSFNCINKDYEKNKNANFALYITFVEDVDSDDPGNVDNNHDEGNPDEGTEVEDEFTPVLSSKIINKKVGDTEPTLDEYKALISNFPNDGSVTLEVLDHPDMSENGYTLVKVKVISHSTGKESIVTIGVSVA
;
A
#
# COMPACT_ATOMS: atom_id res chain seq x y z
N MET A 1 9.16 -41.64 15.20
CA MET A 1 7.95 -40.86 14.84
C MET A 1 8.01 -39.56 15.64
N GLY A 2 8.34 -38.39 15.12
CA GLY A 2 8.55 -37.88 13.78
C GLY A 2 8.44 -36.36 13.89
N LYS A 3 9.34 -35.75 14.67
CA LYS A 3 9.51 -34.30 14.78
C LYS A 3 10.52 -33.91 13.71
N ASN A 4 10.12 -33.10 12.73
CA ASN A 4 11.03 -32.34 11.85
C ASN A 4 10.35 -31.02 11.49
N ALA A 5 10.38 -30.08 12.43
CA ALA A 5 10.18 -28.67 12.14
C ALA A 5 11.52 -28.12 11.61
N ILE A 6 11.58 -27.78 10.33
CA ILE A 6 12.75 -27.16 9.72
C ILE A 6 12.71 -25.67 10.08
N LEU A 7 13.47 -25.32 11.11
CA LEU A 7 13.77 -23.95 11.54
C LEU A 7 14.67 -23.29 10.47
N LYS A 8 14.22 -22.19 9.87
CA LYS A 8 15.10 -21.29 9.09
C LYS A 8 15.77 -20.30 10.07
N PRO A 9 17.07 -19.99 9.93
CA PRO A 9 17.74 -19.03 10.81
C PRO A 9 17.31 -17.60 10.45
N ILE A 10 16.73 -16.89 11.41
CA ILE A 10 16.47 -15.44 11.35
C ILE A 10 17.67 -14.74 11.96
N LEU A 11 18.34 -13.91 11.17
CA LEU A 11 19.41 -13.03 11.64
C LEU A 11 18.79 -11.88 12.44
N ILE A 12 19.08 -11.84 13.74
CA ILE A 12 18.62 -10.80 14.66
C ILE A 12 19.55 -9.60 14.53
N GLY A 13 19.09 -8.53 13.88
CA GLY A 13 19.71 -7.22 13.92
C GLY A 13 18.96 -6.33 14.92
N ALA A 14 19.45 -6.27 16.15
CA ALA A 14 18.97 -5.31 17.14
C ALA A 14 19.50 -3.91 16.81
N LEU A 15 18.62 -2.97 16.44
CA LEU A 15 18.96 -1.55 16.37
C LEU A 15 18.41 -0.85 17.62
N ILE A 16 19.31 -0.59 18.56
CA ILE A 16 19.09 0.26 19.72
C ILE A 16 19.13 1.71 19.23
N LEU A 17 17.99 2.40 19.24
CA LEU A 17 17.91 3.85 19.03
C LEU A 17 18.08 4.54 20.38
N ALA A 18 19.31 4.94 20.68
CA ALA A 18 19.62 5.88 21.76
C ALA A 18 19.36 7.30 21.29
N VAL A 19 18.51 8.01 22.02
CA VAL A 19 18.27 9.45 21.90
C VAL A 19 19.37 10.19 22.66
N ALA A 20 20.12 11.05 21.99
CA ALA A 20 20.95 12.09 22.61
C ALA A 20 21.12 13.24 21.61
N GLY A 21 20.84 14.48 22.04
CA GLY A 21 20.77 15.66 21.19
C GLY A 21 22.08 16.46 21.05
N GLY A 22 22.02 17.43 20.15
CA GLY A 22 22.56 18.79 20.36
C GLY A 22 23.94 19.17 19.79
N ILE A 23 23.91 20.01 18.72
CA ILE A 23 24.71 21.25 18.42
C ILE A 23 26.27 21.12 18.44
N ALA A 24 27.10 21.54 17.46
CA ALA A 24 27.27 22.87 16.83
C ALA A 24 28.30 22.93 15.67
N PHE A 25 28.08 23.87 14.75
CA PHE A 25 29.00 24.79 14.01
C PHE A 25 30.24 24.32 13.22
N ALA A 26 30.32 24.70 11.93
CA ALA A 26 31.12 25.86 11.45
C ALA A 26 31.03 26.07 9.91
N MET A 27 30.89 27.33 9.50
CA MET A 27 30.93 27.84 8.12
C MET A 27 32.37 28.03 7.59
N PHE A 28 32.53 28.02 6.26
CA PHE A 28 33.36 28.87 5.38
C PHE A 28 33.28 28.23 3.97
N GLY A 29 33.09 28.88 2.81
CA GLY A 29 32.98 30.26 2.38
C GLY A 29 33.31 30.30 0.87
N GLY A 30 32.59 31.11 0.08
CA GLY A 30 33.11 31.71 -1.15
C GLY A 30 32.69 31.13 -2.52
N GLY A 31 32.08 31.99 -3.35
CA GLY A 31 32.59 32.22 -4.71
C GLY A 31 31.73 31.88 -5.93
N ALA A 32 31.05 32.91 -6.46
CA ALA A 32 30.99 33.33 -7.87
C ALA A 32 30.17 32.56 -8.95
N GLU A 33 29.30 33.38 -9.59
CA GLU A 33 29.06 33.55 -11.04
C GLU A 33 28.09 32.67 -11.87
N LYS A 34 26.93 33.29 -12.16
CA LYS A 34 26.33 33.65 -13.47
C LYS A 34 26.07 32.62 -14.60
N SER A 35 24.84 32.81 -15.12
CA SER A 35 24.31 32.57 -16.49
C SER A 35 23.91 31.12 -16.81
N GLY A 36 22.83 30.84 -17.54
CA GLY A 36 21.87 31.69 -18.24
C GLY A 36 20.63 30.88 -18.63
N LYS A 37 19.53 31.58 -18.87
CA LYS A 37 18.26 31.05 -19.38
C LYS A 37 18.43 30.46 -20.79
N SER A 38 17.73 29.37 -21.09
CA SER A 38 17.00 29.23 -22.35
C SER A 38 15.89 28.19 -22.24
N ALA A 39 14.71 28.62 -22.68
CA ALA A 39 13.47 27.88 -22.81
C ALA A 39 13.36 27.28 -24.24
N VAL A 40 12.17 26.73 -24.54
CA VAL A 40 11.64 26.24 -25.85
C VAL A 40 11.65 24.69 -25.91
N SER A 41 10.56 23.97 -25.61
CA SER A 41 9.24 23.82 -26.27
C SER A 41 9.20 22.54 -27.12
N HIS A 42 8.51 21.50 -26.63
CA HIS A 42 8.11 20.35 -27.42
C HIS A 42 6.68 20.53 -27.93
N LYS A 43 6.57 20.71 -29.24
CA LYS A 43 5.32 20.70 -30.01
C LYS A 43 4.89 19.25 -30.19
N LYS A 44 3.66 18.95 -29.78
CA LYS A 44 2.97 17.67 -29.90
C LYS A 44 2.23 17.69 -31.24
N GLU A 45 2.47 16.71 -32.10
CA GLU A 45 1.69 16.51 -33.32
C GLU A 45 1.07 15.11 -33.27
N GLN A 46 -0.23 15.10 -33.46
CA GLN A 46 -1.16 13.99 -33.37
C GLN A 46 -1.78 13.89 -34.75
N THR A 47 -1.75 12.71 -35.38
CA THR A 47 -2.52 12.44 -36.59
C THR A 47 -3.16 11.06 -36.51
N ASP A 48 -4.40 11.06 -37.01
CA ASP A 48 -5.44 10.06 -36.91
C ASP A 48 -5.15 8.76 -37.67
N VAL A 49 -5.76 7.67 -37.20
CA VAL A 49 -5.84 6.38 -37.90
C VAL A 49 -7.29 6.19 -38.34
N ALA A 50 -7.49 5.99 -39.64
CA ALA A 50 -8.74 5.51 -40.23
C ALA A 50 -8.55 4.08 -40.76
N ASP A 51 -9.65 3.33 -40.70
CA ASP A 51 -9.85 1.92 -41.04
C ASP A 51 -9.28 1.48 -42.40
N GLU A 52 -8.78 0.23 -42.46
CA GLU A 52 -9.09 -0.66 -43.59
C GLU A 52 -8.83 -2.14 -43.25
N GLN A 53 -9.83 -2.97 -43.55
CA GLN A 53 -9.80 -4.42 -43.55
C GLN A 53 -8.96 -4.93 -44.73
N ASN A 54 -8.15 -5.99 -44.56
CA ASN A 54 -8.08 -7.04 -45.57
C ASN A 54 -7.50 -8.38 -45.11
N THR A 55 -8.14 -9.43 -45.60
CA THR A 55 -7.81 -10.87 -45.61
C THR A 55 -6.51 -11.21 -46.35
N PRO A 56 -5.94 -12.42 -46.15
CA PRO A 56 -4.51 -12.68 -46.34
C PRO A 56 -4.13 -13.05 -47.79
N GLN A 57 -2.96 -12.57 -48.24
CA GLN A 57 -2.26 -13.11 -49.41
C GLN A 57 -1.05 -13.94 -48.98
N GLU A 58 -0.93 -15.12 -49.57
CA GLU A 58 0.30 -15.92 -49.64
C GLU A 58 1.41 -15.15 -50.37
N SER A 59 2.62 -15.24 -49.83
CA SER A 59 3.84 -15.14 -50.65
C SER A 59 4.87 -16.11 -50.10
N GLU A 60 5.26 -17.08 -50.94
CA GLU A 60 6.48 -17.86 -50.77
C GLU A 60 7.68 -16.91 -50.80
N ASP A 61 8.51 -16.93 -49.75
CA ASP A 61 9.93 -16.62 -49.93
C ASP A 61 10.78 -17.47 -48.99
N LYS A 62 11.83 -18.05 -49.58
CA LYS A 62 12.80 -18.93 -48.92
C LYS A 62 13.88 -18.06 -48.30
N GLY A 63 13.89 -17.96 -46.97
CA GLY A 63 14.96 -17.29 -46.22
C GLY A 63 15.39 -18.12 -45.01
N THR A 64 16.65 -18.55 -45.03
CA THR A 64 17.37 -19.34 -44.03
C THR A 64 17.37 -18.73 -42.63
N ALA A 65 17.33 -19.60 -41.62
CA ALA A 65 17.54 -19.28 -40.20
C ALA A 65 18.96 -18.76 -39.92
N GLY A 66 19.08 -17.76 -39.06
CA GLY A 66 20.36 -17.32 -38.47
C GLY A 66 20.34 -15.89 -37.93
N ASP A 67 20.68 -15.77 -36.64
CA ASP A 67 21.38 -14.65 -35.99
C ASP A 67 20.73 -13.26 -35.88
N TYR A 68 20.14 -12.99 -34.70
CA TYR A 68 20.12 -11.64 -34.12
C TYR A 68 20.32 -11.72 -32.61
N GLU A 69 21.57 -11.90 -32.18
CA GLU A 69 22.05 -11.49 -30.87
C GLU A 69 23.50 -10.99 -31.02
N THR A 70 23.77 -9.82 -30.46
CA THR A 70 25.08 -9.15 -30.24
C THR A 70 25.75 -8.44 -31.43
N ASN A 71 25.64 -7.10 -31.48
CA ASN A 71 26.78 -6.20 -31.24
C ASN A 71 26.38 -4.71 -31.30
N SER A 72 26.49 -4.04 -30.16
CA SER A 72 27.08 -2.69 -30.12
C SER A 72 27.77 -2.55 -28.76
N ASN A 73 28.96 -3.13 -28.67
CA ASN A 73 29.91 -2.81 -27.60
C ASN A 73 30.80 -1.64 -28.06
N GLY A 74 30.91 -0.64 -27.20
CA GLY A 74 32.18 0.02 -26.94
C GLY A 74 32.28 1.48 -27.35
N GLU A 75 31.99 2.38 -26.41
CA GLU A 75 33.01 3.38 -26.08
C GLU A 75 33.10 3.52 -24.55
N SER A 76 34.32 3.27 -24.07
CA SER A 76 34.71 3.17 -22.67
C SER A 76 35.27 4.50 -22.21
N GLY A 77 34.83 4.97 -21.04
CA GLY A 77 35.38 6.13 -20.33
C GLY A 77 35.17 5.95 -18.83
N ASN A 78 36.08 5.21 -18.20
CA ASN A 78 36.11 4.89 -16.77
C ASN A 78 36.27 6.12 -15.86
N GLY A 79 35.64 6.06 -14.68
CA GLY A 79 35.84 7.03 -13.59
C GLY A 79 35.14 6.64 -12.27
N ALA A 80 35.43 5.42 -11.80
CA ALA A 80 35.31 4.88 -10.44
C ALA A 80 34.44 5.59 -9.37
N LEU A 81 33.55 4.81 -8.71
CA LEU A 81 33.82 4.38 -7.32
C LEU A 81 33.03 3.11 -6.96
N ASN A 82 33.84 2.11 -6.66
CA ASN A 82 33.61 0.82 -6.05
C ASN A 82 32.77 0.93 -4.75
N ARG A 83 31.76 0.06 -4.55
CA ARG A 83 31.47 -0.59 -3.25
C ARG A 83 30.34 -1.63 -3.33
N SER A 84 30.76 -2.87 -3.04
CA SER A 84 30.08 -3.82 -2.13
C SER A 84 28.80 -4.51 -2.62
N SER A 85 29.01 -5.74 -3.06
CA SER A 85 28.21 -6.95 -2.77
C SER A 85 27.15 -6.85 -1.67
N GLY A 86 25.98 -7.42 -1.95
CA GLY A 86 24.97 -7.85 -0.97
C GLY A 86 23.58 -7.29 -1.26
N ASP A 87 22.59 -8.18 -1.24
CA ASP A 87 21.13 -7.91 -1.28
C ASP A 87 20.45 -7.71 -2.63
N SER A 88 20.36 -8.81 -3.39
CA SER A 88 19.20 -9.10 -4.23
C SER A 88 18.01 -9.50 -3.34
N GLN A 89 17.46 -8.55 -2.57
CA GLN A 89 16.21 -8.77 -1.86
C GLN A 89 15.03 -8.25 -2.69
N ARG A 90 14.01 -9.11 -2.78
CA ARG A 90 12.64 -8.80 -3.19
C ARG A 90 12.25 -7.40 -2.73
N ALA A 91 11.74 -6.58 -3.65
CA ALA A 91 11.32 -5.21 -3.38
C ALA A 91 10.32 -5.16 -2.20
N ARG A 92 10.83 -4.81 -1.02
CA ARG A 92 10.07 -4.32 0.14
C ARG A 92 10.73 -3.04 0.62
N LYS A 93 10.22 -1.89 0.16
CA LYS A 93 10.17 -0.63 0.91
C LYS A 93 9.41 0.40 0.07
N VAL A 94 8.20 0.78 0.51
CA VAL A 94 7.54 1.99 0.01
C VAL A 94 7.87 3.10 1.00
N ILE A 95 8.61 4.10 0.54
CA ILE A 95 8.75 5.38 1.22
C ILE A 95 7.63 6.27 0.66
N SER A 96 6.71 6.65 1.52
CA SER A 96 5.64 7.62 1.24
C SER A 96 6.24 8.98 0.88
N HIS A 97 6.03 9.45 -0.34
CA HIS A 97 6.12 10.87 -0.68
C HIS A 97 4.87 11.24 -1.48
N ASN A 98 3.96 11.95 -0.80
CA ASN A 98 2.78 12.56 -1.40
C ASN A 98 3.22 13.69 -2.34
N ARG A 99 2.87 13.59 -3.62
CA ARG A 99 2.81 14.76 -4.51
C ARG A 99 1.42 14.80 -5.14
N VAL A 100 0.59 15.67 -4.60
CA VAL A 100 -0.79 15.91 -5.03
C VAL A 100 -0.76 16.64 -6.38
N GLN A 101 -1.39 16.05 -7.41
CA GLN A 101 -1.85 16.78 -8.59
C GLN A 101 -3.38 16.77 -8.58
N LYS A 102 -3.97 17.96 -8.40
CA LYS A 102 -5.40 18.23 -8.47
C LYS A 102 -5.89 18.05 -9.91
N GLN A 103 -6.92 17.22 -10.11
CA GLN A 103 -7.84 17.36 -11.24
C GLN A 103 -9.28 17.41 -10.69
N ALA A 104 -9.97 18.50 -11.04
CA ALA A 104 -11.32 18.81 -10.64
C ALA A 104 -12.34 17.93 -11.40
N ALA A 105 -13.25 17.30 -10.67
CA ALA A 105 -14.42 16.65 -11.24
C ALA A 105 -15.68 17.31 -10.65
N THR A 106 -16.42 18.00 -11.53
CA THR A 106 -17.71 18.63 -11.28
C THR A 106 -18.79 17.57 -11.04
N SER A 107 -19.46 17.61 -9.88
CA SER A 107 -20.62 16.78 -9.58
C SER A 107 -21.92 17.48 -10.01
N ARG A 108 -22.74 16.79 -10.81
CA ARG A 108 -24.14 17.15 -11.05
C ARG A 108 -25.03 16.32 -10.13
N VAL A 109 -25.79 17.03 -9.32
CA VAL A 109 -26.83 16.49 -8.43
C VAL A 109 -28.03 16.04 -9.25
N ALA A 110 -28.50 14.81 -9.01
CA ALA A 110 -29.84 14.36 -9.39
C ALA A 110 -30.54 13.79 -8.14
N LYS A 111 -31.68 14.40 -7.79
CA LYS A 111 -32.58 14.00 -6.72
C LYS A 111 -33.63 13.00 -7.22
N ASN A 112 -34.21 12.30 -6.24
CA ASN A 112 -35.47 11.52 -6.22
C ASN A 112 -35.34 10.04 -6.64
N GLY A 113 -36.00 9.08 -5.97
CA GLY A 113 -37.04 9.21 -4.96
C GLY A 113 -37.38 7.88 -4.29
N THR A 114 -38.11 8.04 -3.19
CA THR A 114 -38.73 7.05 -2.32
C THR A 114 -39.62 6.07 -3.09
N SER A 115 -39.51 4.76 -2.81
CA SER A 115 -40.62 3.84 -3.05
C SER A 115 -40.70 2.80 -1.93
N THR A 116 -41.90 2.74 -1.37
CA THR A 116 -42.40 1.86 -0.32
C THR A 116 -42.48 0.39 -0.74
N ALA A 117 -42.38 -0.50 0.25
CA ALA A 117 -42.41 -1.96 0.19
C ALA A 117 -43.67 -2.56 -0.48
N PRO A 118 -43.66 -3.88 -0.77
CA PRO A 118 -44.21 -4.79 0.25
C PRO A 118 -43.43 -6.10 0.47
N ALA A 119 -43.56 -6.59 1.70
CA ALA A 119 -43.03 -7.85 2.20
C ALA A 119 -43.65 -9.07 1.50
N VAL A 120 -42.81 -10.00 1.05
CA VAL A 120 -43.21 -11.36 0.66
C VAL A 120 -42.39 -12.34 1.48
N LYS A 121 -43.06 -13.09 2.37
CA LYS A 121 -42.51 -14.29 3.02
C LYS A 121 -42.41 -15.41 1.98
N PRO A 122 -41.29 -16.14 1.88
CA PRO A 122 -41.27 -17.46 1.26
C PRO A 122 -41.37 -18.56 2.32
N SER A 123 -42.25 -19.50 2.01
CA SER A 123 -42.59 -20.71 2.73
C SER A 123 -41.44 -21.72 2.82
N LYS A 124 -41.43 -22.46 3.92
CA LYS A 124 -40.57 -23.61 4.25
C LYS A 124 -40.81 -24.79 3.28
N PRO A 125 -39.74 -25.45 2.77
CA PRO A 125 -39.82 -26.85 2.38
C PRO A 125 -39.24 -27.73 3.49
N ALA A 126 -39.99 -28.76 3.88
CA ALA A 126 -39.57 -29.83 4.76
C ALA A 126 -38.95 -30.96 3.92
N VAL A 127 -37.68 -31.31 4.17
CA VAL A 127 -37.11 -32.64 3.91
C VAL A 127 -35.98 -32.87 4.92
N GLU A 128 -36.13 -33.88 5.78
CA GLU A 128 -35.07 -34.38 6.68
C GLU A 128 -34.00 -35.16 5.90
N PRO A 129 -32.71 -35.08 6.28
CA PRO A 129 -31.72 -36.07 5.86
C PRO A 129 -31.45 -37.10 6.96
N SER A 130 -31.69 -38.37 6.61
CA SER A 130 -31.37 -39.57 7.37
C SER A 130 -29.84 -39.77 7.50
N LYS A 131 -29.38 -40.19 8.69
CA LYS A 131 -27.99 -40.63 8.97
C LYS A 131 -27.73 -42.04 8.40
N PRO A 132 -26.47 -42.33 8.01
CA PRO A 132 -25.92 -43.67 8.16
C PRO A 132 -24.84 -43.71 9.26
N VAL A 133 -24.94 -44.72 10.11
CA VAL A 133 -23.97 -45.13 11.14
C VAL A 133 -23.20 -46.32 10.59
N VAL A 134 -21.87 -46.23 10.43
CA VAL A 134 -20.96 -47.40 10.48
C VAL A 134 -19.62 -46.96 11.08
N LYS A 135 -19.19 -47.67 12.11
CA LYS A 135 -17.98 -47.47 12.93
C LYS A 135 -16.93 -48.52 12.52
N PRO A 136 -15.64 -48.19 12.33
CA PRO A 136 -14.60 -49.22 12.23
C PRO A 136 -13.92 -49.48 13.59
N SER A 137 -13.76 -50.77 13.90
CA SER A 137 -13.04 -51.29 15.06
C SER A 137 -11.54 -51.49 14.75
N LYS A 138 -10.70 -51.20 15.75
CA LYS A 138 -9.25 -51.46 15.82
C LYS A 138 -8.92 -52.97 15.83
N PRO A 139 -7.70 -53.35 15.45
CA PRO A 139 -6.96 -54.31 16.28
C PRO A 139 -5.51 -53.88 16.61
N ASP A 140 -5.14 -54.07 17.88
CA ASP A 140 -3.79 -53.99 18.45
C ASP A 140 -3.12 -55.39 18.40
N VAL A 141 -1.89 -55.54 17.90
CA VAL A 141 -0.97 -56.64 18.27
C VAL A 141 0.52 -56.26 18.10
N LYS A 142 1.31 -56.46 19.16
CA LYS A 142 2.74 -56.87 19.23
C LYS A 142 2.95 -57.46 20.65
N PRO A 143 4.01 -58.23 21.00
CA PRO A 143 5.28 -58.49 20.30
C PRO A 143 5.79 -59.97 20.36
N GLY A 144 6.93 -60.26 19.71
CA GLY A 144 7.72 -61.49 19.94
C GLY A 144 9.07 -61.48 19.20
N GLU A 145 10.18 -61.66 19.93
CA GLU A 145 11.58 -61.68 19.48
C GLU A 145 12.15 -63.11 19.25
N LYS A 146 13.05 -63.23 18.25
CA LYS A 146 14.30 -64.04 18.08
C LYS A 146 14.32 -65.57 18.34
N PRO A 147 15.10 -66.37 17.56
CA PRO A 147 16.60 -66.37 17.49
C PRO A 147 17.14 -66.46 16.03
N GLY A 148 18.39 -66.21 15.64
CA GLY A 148 19.68 -66.23 16.32
C GLY A 148 20.58 -67.35 15.78
N VAL A 149 21.16 -67.23 14.57
CA VAL A 149 22.34 -68.03 14.13
C VAL A 149 23.16 -67.29 13.04
N ASN A 150 24.47 -67.18 13.29
CA ASN A 150 25.59 -67.09 12.34
C ASN A 150 26.71 -67.98 12.97
N PRO A 151 27.75 -68.51 12.30
CA PRO A 151 28.39 -67.99 11.07
C PRO A 151 28.86 -69.05 10.04
N GLY A 152 29.28 -68.63 8.84
CA GLY A 152 30.05 -69.48 7.92
C GLY A 152 30.33 -68.93 6.51
N THR A 153 31.41 -68.14 6.39
CA THR A 153 32.37 -68.01 5.26
C THR A 153 31.94 -67.56 3.83
N ASN A 154 32.59 -66.46 3.40
CA ASN A 154 32.67 -65.83 2.07
C ASN A 154 32.89 -66.77 0.87
N PRO A 155 32.52 -66.35 -0.36
CA PRO A 155 33.53 -65.70 -1.23
C PRO A 155 33.10 -64.33 -1.80
N THR A 156 34.09 -63.47 -1.89
CA THR A 156 34.16 -62.11 -2.41
C THR A 156 33.72 -61.98 -3.87
N VAL A 157 32.76 -61.09 -4.16
CA VAL A 157 32.57 -60.47 -5.49
C VAL A 157 32.21 -58.99 -5.29
N ASN A 158 32.95 -58.10 -5.96
CA ASN A 158 32.80 -56.64 -5.92
C ASN A 158 31.35 -56.19 -6.17
N PRO A 159 30.82 -55.20 -5.43
CA PRO A 159 29.63 -54.48 -5.85
C PRO A 159 30.04 -53.49 -6.96
N GLY A 160 29.75 -53.86 -8.20
CA GLY A 160 29.67 -52.90 -9.29
C GLY A 160 28.66 -51.81 -8.97
N GLU A 161 28.94 -50.61 -9.44
CA GLU A 161 28.08 -49.44 -9.38
C GLU A 161 26.60 -49.81 -9.55
N GLN A 162 25.81 -49.57 -8.51
CA GLN A 162 24.39 -49.33 -8.71
C GLN A 162 24.27 -48.00 -9.45
N VAL A 163 24.22 -48.08 -10.78
CA VAL A 163 23.70 -47.00 -11.62
C VAL A 163 22.25 -46.81 -11.18
N THR A 164 22.00 -45.74 -10.42
CA THR A 164 20.64 -45.20 -10.27
C THR A 164 20.03 -45.08 -11.66
N PRO A 165 18.84 -45.64 -11.93
CA PRO A 165 18.24 -45.54 -13.26
C PRO A 165 18.17 -44.07 -13.67
N GLU A 166 18.78 -43.76 -14.80
CA GLU A 166 18.72 -42.46 -15.44
C GLU A 166 17.24 -42.11 -15.61
N LEU A 167 16.82 -41.03 -14.96
CA LEU A 167 15.44 -40.58 -15.01
C LEU A 167 15.16 -40.13 -16.45
N ASP A 168 14.26 -40.82 -17.15
CA ASP A 168 13.78 -40.36 -18.46
C ASP A 168 13.08 -39.00 -18.28
N LEU A 169 13.82 -37.94 -18.57
CA LEU A 169 13.40 -36.55 -18.36
C LEU A 169 12.17 -36.24 -19.22
N ASP A 170 12.12 -36.75 -20.43
CA ASP A 170 11.03 -36.49 -21.37
C ASP A 170 9.75 -37.20 -20.90
N ALA A 171 9.85 -38.45 -20.45
CA ALA A 171 8.72 -39.15 -19.85
C ALA A 171 8.21 -38.46 -18.57
N ARG A 172 9.11 -37.92 -17.73
CA ARG A 172 8.72 -37.11 -16.57
C ARG A 172 7.98 -35.85 -17.00
N VAL A 173 8.48 -35.13 -17.99
CA VAL A 173 7.87 -33.87 -18.45
C VAL A 173 6.51 -34.14 -19.11
N GLU A 174 6.38 -35.18 -19.92
CA GLU A 174 5.07 -35.56 -20.50
C GLU A 174 4.05 -35.97 -19.43
N LYS A 175 4.50 -36.61 -18.35
CA LYS A 175 3.65 -36.86 -17.18
C LYS A 175 3.20 -35.56 -16.53
N GLU A 176 4.09 -34.60 -16.32
CA GLU A 176 3.74 -33.28 -15.76
C GLU A 176 2.80 -32.49 -16.68
N ILE A 177 3.02 -32.51 -18.00
CA ILE A 177 2.11 -31.92 -19.00
C ILE A 177 0.73 -32.55 -18.87
N SER A 178 0.66 -33.88 -18.78
CA SER A 178 -0.61 -34.62 -18.67
C SER A 178 -1.35 -34.30 -17.36
N GLU A 179 -0.62 -34.13 -16.25
CA GLU A 179 -1.18 -33.73 -14.95
C GLU A 179 -1.73 -32.29 -14.98
N PHE A 180 -1.12 -31.40 -15.75
CA PHE A 180 -1.61 -30.03 -15.92
C PHE A 180 -2.69 -29.87 -16.99
N MET A 181 -2.83 -30.83 -17.89
CA MET A 181 -3.80 -30.76 -18.97
C MET A 181 -5.22 -30.96 -18.45
N ARG A 182 -6.07 -29.98 -18.75
CA ARG A 182 -7.51 -30.03 -18.49
C ARG A 182 -8.15 -31.08 -19.39
N THR A 183 -8.79 -32.09 -18.80
CA THR A 183 -9.41 -33.22 -19.50
C THR A 183 -10.93 -33.24 -19.38
N GLY A 184 -11.50 -32.36 -18.56
CA GLY A 184 -12.93 -32.21 -18.40
C GLY A 184 -13.60 -31.64 -19.65
N GLU A 185 -14.89 -31.90 -19.74
CA GLU A 185 -15.76 -31.24 -20.71
C GLU A 185 -15.93 -29.77 -20.31
N LEU A 186 -15.72 -28.88 -21.26
CA LEU A 186 -15.88 -27.45 -21.07
C LEU A 186 -17.31 -27.00 -21.37
N LYS A 187 -17.81 -26.02 -20.60
CA LYS A 187 -19.03 -25.28 -20.93
C LYS A 187 -18.69 -24.25 -21.98
N ASP A 188 -19.48 -24.21 -23.05
CA ASP A 188 -19.38 -23.16 -24.06
C ASP A 188 -19.74 -21.80 -23.46
N GLY A 189 -19.01 -20.77 -23.87
CA GLY A 189 -19.22 -19.41 -23.38
C GLY A 189 -17.93 -18.65 -23.14
N GLN A 190 -18.06 -17.52 -22.44
CA GLN A 190 -16.98 -16.60 -22.15
C GLN A 190 -16.56 -16.70 -20.68
N PHE A 191 -15.26 -16.83 -20.44
CA PHE A 191 -14.69 -16.98 -19.10
C PHE A 191 -13.53 -16.01 -18.90
N ILE A 192 -13.52 -15.29 -17.78
CA ILE A 192 -12.42 -14.41 -17.41
C ILE A 192 -11.44 -15.21 -16.56
N GLY A 193 -10.23 -15.38 -17.07
CA GLY A 193 -9.12 -16.05 -16.40
C GLY A 193 -8.18 -15.09 -15.70
N LEU A 194 -7.58 -15.53 -14.59
CA LEU A 194 -6.61 -14.76 -13.80
C LEU A 194 -5.29 -15.55 -13.65
N GLY A 195 -4.15 -14.90 -13.88
CA GLY A 195 -2.84 -15.52 -13.75
C GLY A 195 -1.74 -14.54 -13.33
N ASP A 196 -0.71 -15.03 -12.65
CA ASP A 196 0.35 -14.19 -12.10
C ASP A 196 1.40 -13.83 -13.16
N GLY A 197 1.71 -12.55 -13.30
CA GLY A 197 2.58 -12.01 -14.36
C GLY A 197 3.96 -11.56 -13.87
N PHE A 198 4.48 -10.48 -14.47
CA PHE A 198 5.78 -9.88 -14.13
C PHE A 198 5.83 -9.29 -12.71
N ASP A 199 4.74 -8.67 -12.26
CA ASP A 199 4.68 -7.95 -10.98
C ASP A 199 3.39 -8.31 -10.24
N GLU A 200 3.46 -9.39 -9.48
CA GLU A 200 2.36 -9.97 -8.69
C GLU A 200 1.86 -9.02 -7.58
N ALA A 201 2.66 -8.02 -7.20
CA ALA A 201 2.28 -7.02 -6.22
C ALA A 201 1.39 -5.92 -6.83
N ARG A 202 1.45 -5.74 -8.15
CA ARG A 202 0.64 -4.76 -8.91
C ARG A 202 -0.36 -5.45 -9.85
N GLY A 203 -0.86 -6.60 -9.40
CA GLY A 203 -1.96 -7.35 -10.00
C GLY A 203 -1.53 -8.44 -10.99
N GLY A 204 -2.51 -9.05 -11.65
CA GLY A 204 -2.33 -10.26 -12.46
C GLY A 204 -2.76 -10.07 -13.92
N VAL A 205 -2.25 -10.94 -14.78
CA VAL A 205 -2.69 -11.10 -16.16
C VAL A 205 -4.14 -11.55 -16.18
N LYS A 206 -4.98 -10.79 -16.88
CA LYS A 206 -6.39 -11.10 -17.09
C LYS A 206 -6.68 -11.35 -18.56
N THR A 207 -7.35 -12.46 -18.85
CA THR A 207 -7.75 -12.81 -20.21
C THR A 207 -9.23 -13.17 -20.27
N VAL A 208 -9.89 -12.78 -21.35
CA VAL A 208 -11.20 -13.24 -21.75
C VAL A 208 -10.99 -14.43 -22.69
N VAL A 209 -11.46 -15.60 -22.29
CA VAL A 209 -11.34 -16.85 -23.05
C VAL A 209 -12.73 -17.25 -23.54
N ASN A 210 -12.91 -17.27 -24.85
CA ASN A 210 -14.13 -17.79 -25.48
C ASN A 210 -13.92 -19.27 -25.79
N ILE A 211 -14.82 -20.10 -25.28
CA ILE A 211 -14.81 -21.55 -25.39
C ILE A 211 -16.01 -21.99 -26.20
N LYS A 212 -15.79 -22.89 -27.15
CA LYS A 212 -16.83 -23.44 -28.01
C LYS A 212 -16.49 -24.86 -28.40
N ASN A 213 -17.47 -25.76 -28.39
CA ASN A 213 -17.26 -27.16 -28.78
C ASN A 213 -16.05 -27.79 -28.07
N ASN A 214 -15.89 -27.52 -26.77
CA ASN A 214 -14.80 -28.05 -25.93
C ASN A 214 -13.38 -27.59 -26.33
N VAL A 215 -13.25 -26.58 -27.20
CA VAL A 215 -11.97 -25.96 -27.61
C VAL A 215 -11.93 -24.47 -27.28
N ILE A 216 -10.72 -23.92 -27.18
CA ILE A 216 -10.51 -22.48 -27.03
C ILE A 216 -10.68 -21.83 -28.41
N GLU A 217 -11.72 -21.03 -28.61
CA GLU A 217 -12.01 -20.35 -29.88
C GLU A 217 -11.15 -19.08 -30.02
N SER A 218 -11.04 -18.29 -28.95
CA SER A 218 -10.24 -17.06 -28.96
C SER A 218 -9.85 -16.64 -27.54
N ILE A 219 -8.74 -15.90 -27.41
CA ILE A 219 -8.29 -15.29 -26.17
C ILE A 219 -8.01 -13.82 -26.43
N VAL A 220 -8.52 -12.94 -25.56
CA VAL A 220 -8.28 -11.50 -25.61
C VAL A 220 -7.82 -11.03 -24.23
N PHE A 221 -6.87 -10.10 -24.17
CA PHE A 221 -6.51 -9.48 -22.91
C PHE A 221 -7.62 -8.57 -22.39
N VAL A 222 -7.79 -8.51 -21.06
CA VAL A 222 -8.60 -7.45 -20.46
C VAL A 222 -7.73 -6.20 -20.33
N GLU A 223 -8.08 -5.14 -21.04
CA GLU A 223 -7.44 -3.83 -20.93
C GLU A 223 -7.90 -3.08 -19.68
N GLY A 224 -7.02 -2.26 -19.09
CA GLY A 224 -7.35 -1.37 -17.99
C GLY A 224 -6.32 -1.33 -16.86
N GLN A 225 -6.67 -0.58 -15.79
CA GLN A 225 -5.85 -0.45 -14.58
C GLN A 225 -5.89 -1.75 -13.76
N GLY A 226 -4.73 -2.16 -13.22
CA GLY A 226 -4.63 -3.31 -12.31
C GLY A 226 -3.70 -4.45 -12.75
N TYR A 227 -2.91 -4.27 -13.81
CA TYR A 227 -1.71 -5.05 -14.09
C TYR A 227 -0.60 -4.09 -14.52
N SER A 228 0.54 -4.05 -13.82
CA SER A 228 1.62 -3.11 -14.14
C SER A 228 2.47 -3.52 -15.34
N GLY A 229 2.30 -4.74 -15.85
CA GLY A 229 3.08 -5.27 -16.97
C GLY A 229 2.46 -5.03 -18.36
N LEU A 230 1.77 -3.90 -18.56
CA LEU A 230 1.07 -3.60 -19.82
C LEU A 230 1.99 -3.68 -21.04
N ASP A 231 3.22 -3.16 -20.93
CA ASP A 231 4.22 -3.21 -22.01
C ASP A 231 4.59 -4.65 -22.43
N TYR A 232 4.43 -5.61 -21.52
CA TYR A 232 4.70 -7.02 -21.79
C TYR A 232 3.50 -7.75 -22.42
N MET A 233 2.28 -7.22 -22.32
CA MET A 233 1.08 -7.88 -22.86
C MET A 233 1.15 -8.00 -24.38
N GLY A 234 1.55 -6.93 -25.07
CA GLY A 234 1.73 -6.94 -26.51
C GLY A 234 2.74 -8.00 -26.97
N ILE A 235 3.82 -8.16 -26.21
CA ILE A 235 4.86 -9.15 -26.51
C ILE A 235 4.37 -10.57 -26.20
N SER A 236 3.73 -10.80 -25.05
CA SER A 236 3.18 -12.10 -24.65
C SER A 236 2.01 -12.56 -25.54
N SER A 237 1.30 -11.63 -26.19
CA SER A 237 0.19 -11.95 -27.10
C SER A 237 0.57 -12.90 -28.24
N ARG A 238 1.86 -12.94 -28.61
CA ARG A 238 2.40 -13.81 -29.67
C ARG A 238 2.16 -15.30 -29.42
N VAL A 239 1.93 -15.70 -28.16
CA VAL A 239 1.63 -17.10 -27.81
C VAL A 239 0.16 -17.47 -28.03
N ILE A 240 -0.75 -16.50 -28.05
CA ILE A 240 -2.22 -16.72 -28.08
C ILE A 240 -2.68 -17.61 -29.24
N PRO A 241 -2.21 -17.44 -30.50
CA PRO A 241 -2.64 -18.29 -31.60
C PRO A 241 -2.37 -19.78 -31.36
N TYR A 242 -1.33 -20.11 -30.60
CA TYR A 242 -0.99 -21.49 -30.25
C TYR A 242 -1.83 -22.04 -29.09
N LEU A 243 -2.47 -21.18 -28.31
CA LEU A 243 -3.36 -21.58 -27.21
C LEU A 243 -4.79 -21.84 -27.68
N CYS A 244 -5.12 -21.50 -28.94
CA CYS A 244 -6.44 -21.72 -29.53
C CYS A 244 -6.52 -23.06 -30.29
N GLY A 245 -7.73 -23.57 -30.48
CA GLY A 245 -8.00 -24.81 -31.20
C GLY A 245 -7.72 -26.10 -30.42
N GLU A 246 -7.66 -27.23 -31.13
CA GLU A 246 -7.57 -28.59 -30.56
C GLU A 246 -6.32 -28.80 -29.69
N ALA A 247 -5.19 -28.21 -30.08
CA ALA A 247 -3.94 -28.29 -29.32
C ALA A 247 -3.92 -27.37 -28.09
N GLY A 248 -4.91 -26.47 -27.95
CA GLY A 248 -4.91 -25.39 -26.96
C GLY A 248 -4.74 -25.88 -25.53
N LYS A 249 -5.53 -26.87 -25.10
CA LYS A 249 -5.45 -27.45 -23.74
C LYS A 249 -4.05 -27.98 -23.41
N ARG A 250 -3.42 -28.69 -24.36
CA ARG A 250 -2.06 -29.21 -24.21
C ARG A 250 -1.04 -28.08 -24.15
N ASN A 251 -1.15 -27.10 -25.02
CA ASN A 251 -0.24 -25.96 -25.08
C ASN A 251 -0.31 -25.08 -23.83
N VAL A 252 -1.50 -24.88 -23.26
CA VAL A 252 -1.69 -24.26 -21.94
C VAL A 252 -0.97 -25.05 -20.85
N ALA A 253 -1.09 -26.38 -20.83
CA ALA A 253 -0.39 -27.23 -19.87
C ALA A 253 1.15 -27.13 -20.00
N ILE A 254 1.67 -27.05 -21.23
CA ILE A 254 3.10 -26.82 -21.47
C ILE A 254 3.54 -25.45 -20.95
N LEU A 255 2.75 -24.39 -21.13
CA LEU A 255 3.07 -23.07 -20.55
C LEU A 255 3.09 -23.10 -19.01
N LYS A 256 2.25 -23.94 -18.38
CA LYS A 256 2.32 -24.17 -16.92
C LYS A 256 3.60 -24.86 -16.50
N VAL A 257 4.07 -25.87 -17.26
CA VAL A 257 5.37 -26.50 -17.01
C VAL A 257 6.51 -25.48 -17.18
N TYR A 258 6.47 -24.69 -18.25
CA TYR A 258 7.43 -23.61 -18.51
C TYR A 258 7.50 -22.62 -17.33
N ARG A 259 6.36 -22.10 -16.86
CA ARG A 259 6.31 -21.19 -15.70
C ARG A 259 6.79 -21.88 -14.42
N LYS A 260 6.33 -23.10 -14.15
CA LYS A 260 6.76 -23.90 -12.98
C LYS A 260 8.28 -24.06 -12.93
N TYR A 261 8.93 -24.37 -14.05
CA TYR A 261 10.38 -24.56 -14.09
C TYR A 261 11.13 -23.26 -13.84
N ILE A 262 10.67 -22.14 -14.38
CA ILE A 262 11.24 -20.82 -14.07
C ILE A 262 11.18 -20.56 -12.56
N ASP A 263 10.01 -20.74 -11.96
CA ASP A 263 9.79 -20.45 -10.54
C ASP A 263 10.61 -21.40 -9.64
N GLN A 264 10.71 -22.69 -9.99
CA GLN A 264 11.49 -23.67 -9.24
C GLN A 264 12.99 -23.38 -9.31
N ILE A 265 13.52 -23.07 -10.49
CA ILE A 265 14.95 -22.79 -10.67
C ILE A 265 15.31 -21.46 -9.96
N ALA A 266 14.56 -20.38 -10.23
CA ALA A 266 14.83 -19.07 -9.65
C ALA A 266 14.61 -19.04 -8.12
N GLY A 267 13.67 -19.84 -7.60
CA GLY A 267 13.35 -19.92 -6.17
C GLY A 267 14.17 -20.94 -5.36
N ALA A 268 14.99 -21.77 -6.02
CA ALA A 268 15.79 -22.79 -5.34
C ALA A 268 16.89 -22.18 -4.46
N LYS A 269 17.33 -22.92 -3.44
CA LYS A 269 18.57 -22.57 -2.70
C LYS A 269 19.83 -22.88 -3.52
N ASP A 270 19.76 -23.95 -4.29
CA ASP A 270 20.81 -24.42 -5.18
C ASP A 270 20.23 -24.45 -6.60
N HIS A 271 20.37 -23.31 -7.29
CA HIS A 271 19.75 -23.07 -8.58
C HIS A 271 20.31 -23.99 -9.68
N ALA A 272 21.62 -24.26 -9.65
CA ALA A 272 22.29 -25.11 -10.63
C ALA A 272 21.80 -26.56 -10.50
N LYS A 273 21.72 -27.08 -9.27
CA LYS A 273 21.22 -28.44 -9.03
C LYS A 273 19.75 -28.60 -9.40
N GLU A 274 18.91 -27.62 -9.10
CA GLU A 274 17.49 -27.68 -9.50
C GLU A 274 17.35 -27.59 -11.03
N ALA A 275 18.15 -26.76 -11.71
CA ALA A 275 18.18 -26.72 -13.17
C ALA A 275 18.63 -28.06 -13.78
N GLU A 276 19.71 -28.69 -13.27
CA GLU A 276 20.16 -30.01 -13.74
C GLU A 276 19.09 -31.08 -13.54
N LYS A 277 18.39 -31.04 -12.40
CA LYS A 277 17.29 -31.97 -12.11
C LYS A 277 16.12 -31.83 -13.08
N LEU A 278 15.79 -30.59 -13.49
CA LEU A 278 14.62 -30.30 -14.32
C LEU A 278 14.89 -30.38 -15.82
N LEU A 279 16.12 -30.08 -16.27
CA LEU A 279 16.48 -29.92 -17.68
C LEU A 279 17.60 -30.86 -18.13
N GLY A 280 18.25 -31.58 -17.20
CA GLY A 280 19.47 -32.33 -17.47
C GLY A 280 20.71 -31.43 -17.53
N LYS A 281 21.88 -32.06 -17.42
CA LYS A 281 23.18 -31.35 -17.37
C LYS A 281 23.46 -30.51 -18.61
N GLU A 282 23.12 -31.04 -19.78
CA GLU A 282 23.37 -30.37 -21.05
C GLU A 282 22.68 -29.00 -21.10
N TYR A 283 21.38 -28.95 -20.83
CA TYR A 283 20.62 -27.71 -20.84
C TYR A 283 20.94 -26.83 -19.64
N ALA A 284 21.02 -27.38 -18.43
CA ALA A 284 21.33 -26.60 -17.24
C ALA A 284 22.65 -25.83 -17.35
N SER A 285 23.67 -26.42 -17.99
CA SER A 285 24.97 -25.77 -18.22
C SER A 285 24.89 -24.51 -19.12
N LYS A 286 23.83 -24.37 -19.92
CA LYS A 286 23.58 -23.22 -20.80
C LYS A 286 23.02 -22.01 -20.03
N ILE A 287 22.58 -22.19 -18.76
CA ILE A 287 22.02 -21.10 -17.94
C ILE A 287 23.16 -20.32 -17.28
N THR A 288 23.33 -19.06 -17.67
CA THR A 288 24.41 -18.20 -17.15
C THR A 288 24.12 -17.62 -15.76
N ASP A 289 22.85 -17.29 -15.46
CA ASP A 289 22.42 -16.88 -14.12
C ASP A 289 21.05 -17.45 -13.79
N ALA A 290 21.03 -18.58 -13.06
CA ALA A 290 19.81 -19.31 -12.72
C ALA A 290 18.91 -18.58 -11.70
N ARG A 291 19.33 -17.43 -11.16
CA ARG A 291 18.49 -16.55 -10.32
C ARG A 291 17.57 -15.65 -11.15
N ARG A 292 17.89 -15.46 -12.42
CA ARG A 292 17.25 -14.49 -13.32
C ARG A 292 16.35 -15.21 -14.32
N ALA A 293 15.04 -14.98 -14.23
CA ALA A 293 14.04 -15.64 -15.08
C ALA A 293 14.31 -15.43 -16.58
N GLU A 294 14.85 -14.27 -16.96
CA GLU A 294 15.26 -13.91 -18.31
C GLU A 294 16.44 -14.75 -18.84
N MET A 295 17.31 -15.27 -17.96
CA MET A 295 18.43 -16.15 -18.36
C MET A 295 18.02 -17.62 -18.32
N VAL A 296 17.07 -17.97 -17.45
CA VAL A 296 16.53 -19.33 -17.34
C VAL A 296 15.57 -19.64 -18.49
N SER A 297 14.74 -18.68 -18.88
CA SER A 297 13.69 -18.91 -19.86
C SER A 297 14.18 -19.42 -21.22
N PRO A 298 15.22 -18.86 -21.87
CA PRO A 298 15.66 -19.32 -23.18
C PRO A 298 16.01 -20.81 -23.21
N VAL A 299 16.65 -21.29 -22.14
CA VAL A 299 17.04 -22.70 -22.01
C VAL A 299 15.83 -23.61 -21.84
N ILE A 300 14.86 -23.22 -21.01
CA ILE A 300 13.61 -24.00 -20.87
C ILE A 300 12.84 -24.03 -22.20
N ARG A 301 12.76 -22.90 -22.91
CA ARG A 301 12.11 -22.83 -24.23
C ARG A 301 12.77 -23.76 -25.23
N GLN A 302 14.10 -23.79 -25.24
CA GLN A 302 14.87 -24.68 -26.09
C GLN A 302 14.54 -26.15 -25.76
N TYR A 303 14.68 -26.55 -24.49
CA TYR A 303 14.37 -27.92 -24.04
C TYR A 303 12.94 -28.33 -24.40
N LEU A 304 11.94 -27.53 -24.01
CA LEU A 304 10.54 -27.85 -24.29
C LEU A 304 10.22 -27.88 -25.79
N GLY A 305 10.84 -26.98 -26.56
CA GLY A 305 10.67 -26.88 -28.00
C GLY A 305 11.19 -28.11 -28.74
N GLU A 306 12.37 -28.60 -28.36
CA GLU A 306 13.05 -29.74 -28.98
C GLU A 306 12.38 -31.08 -28.59
N HIS A 307 11.90 -31.21 -27.36
CA HIS A 307 11.45 -32.51 -26.81
C HIS A 307 9.92 -32.72 -26.82
N HIS A 308 9.11 -31.65 -26.81
CA HIS A 308 7.66 -31.77 -26.52
C HIS A 308 6.72 -31.23 -27.61
N LYS A 309 7.18 -31.18 -28.86
CA LYS A 309 6.40 -30.79 -30.06
C LYS A 309 5.71 -29.42 -29.94
N CYS A 310 6.40 -28.46 -29.33
CA CYS A 310 5.87 -27.12 -29.09
C CYS A 310 6.81 -26.00 -29.57
N LYS A 311 7.80 -26.32 -30.41
CA LYS A 311 8.84 -25.37 -30.84
C LYS A 311 8.31 -24.02 -31.31
N LYS A 312 7.32 -23.99 -32.21
CA LYS A 312 6.74 -22.73 -32.71
C LYS A 312 6.13 -21.85 -31.61
N MET A 313 5.48 -22.48 -30.62
CA MET A 313 4.94 -21.77 -29.47
C MET A 313 6.07 -21.24 -28.57
N MET A 314 7.11 -22.04 -28.33
CA MET A 314 8.28 -21.63 -27.53
C MET A 314 9.11 -20.53 -28.21
N ASP A 315 9.22 -20.56 -29.53
CA ASP A 315 9.89 -19.53 -30.33
C ASP A 315 9.12 -18.20 -30.27
N ALA A 316 7.80 -18.24 -30.14
CA ALA A 316 6.96 -17.04 -30.02
C ALA A 316 7.14 -16.30 -28.68
N ILE A 317 7.74 -16.94 -27.67
CA ILE A 317 8.02 -16.34 -26.37
C ILE A 317 9.34 -15.56 -26.46
N SER A 318 9.26 -14.24 -26.51
CA SER A 318 10.42 -13.33 -26.56
C SER A 318 10.27 -12.24 -25.48
N GLY A 319 11.28 -11.94 -24.66
CA GLY A 319 11.32 -10.71 -23.83
C GLY A 319 10.25 -10.50 -22.73
N ALA A 320 9.25 -11.39 -22.59
CA ALA A 320 8.13 -11.25 -21.65
C ALA A 320 7.86 -12.54 -20.83
N THR A 321 8.93 -13.18 -20.37
CA THR A 321 8.95 -14.49 -19.68
C THR A 321 7.82 -14.70 -18.68
N LEU A 322 7.76 -13.85 -17.64
CA LEU A 322 6.80 -14.03 -16.54
C LEU A 322 5.37 -13.72 -16.98
N THR A 323 5.16 -12.65 -17.76
CA THR A 323 3.85 -12.30 -18.33
C THR A 323 3.30 -13.42 -19.21
N THR A 324 4.13 -14.05 -20.04
CA THR A 324 3.70 -15.17 -20.90
C THR A 324 3.34 -16.40 -20.07
N GLY A 325 4.08 -16.69 -19.00
CA GLY A 325 3.67 -17.70 -18.01
C GLY A 325 2.32 -17.36 -17.38
N GLY A 326 2.10 -16.08 -17.05
CA GLY A 326 0.83 -15.55 -16.54
C GLY A 326 -0.33 -15.70 -17.50
N VAL A 327 -0.11 -15.56 -18.82
CA VAL A 327 -1.13 -15.87 -19.84
C VAL A 327 -1.53 -17.35 -19.76
N GLY A 328 -0.55 -18.26 -19.67
CA GLY A 328 -0.83 -19.69 -19.52
C GLY A 328 -1.65 -20.01 -18.27
N LEU A 329 -1.30 -19.41 -17.12
CA LEU A 329 -2.05 -19.55 -15.87
C LEU A 329 -3.46 -18.95 -15.96
N SER A 330 -3.59 -17.78 -16.57
CA SER A 330 -4.87 -17.10 -16.79
C SER A 330 -5.81 -17.94 -17.64
N VAL A 331 -5.33 -18.47 -18.77
CA VAL A 331 -6.15 -19.32 -19.64
C VAL A 331 -6.52 -20.64 -18.95
N ASP A 332 -5.59 -21.29 -18.23
CA ASP A 332 -5.92 -22.50 -17.46
C ASP A 332 -6.97 -22.25 -16.39
N ASN A 333 -6.91 -21.10 -15.71
CA ASN A 333 -7.93 -20.71 -14.76
C ASN A 333 -9.30 -20.55 -15.42
N ALA A 334 -9.38 -19.92 -16.61
CA ALA A 334 -10.63 -19.83 -17.36
C ALA A 334 -11.18 -21.22 -17.75
N LEU A 335 -10.31 -22.14 -18.17
CA LEU A 335 -10.68 -23.54 -18.43
C LEU A 335 -11.22 -24.23 -17.17
N GLU A 336 -10.61 -24.01 -16.00
CA GLU A 336 -11.09 -24.55 -14.73
C GLU A 336 -12.48 -24.05 -14.37
N LEU A 337 -12.74 -22.75 -14.58
CA LEU A 337 -14.06 -22.17 -14.35
C LEU A 337 -15.09 -22.80 -15.30
N SER A 338 -14.72 -23.00 -16.56
CA SER A 338 -15.58 -23.65 -17.55
C SER A 338 -15.89 -25.12 -17.24
N GLU A 339 -14.87 -25.92 -16.87
CA GLU A 339 -15.07 -27.31 -16.41
C GLU A 339 -15.97 -27.36 -15.16
N ASN A 340 -15.76 -26.44 -14.23
CA ASN A 340 -16.56 -26.35 -13.00
C ASN A 340 -18.02 -26.04 -13.33
N ASP A 341 -18.26 -25.04 -14.18
CA ASP A 341 -19.61 -24.61 -14.55
C ASP A 341 -20.34 -25.70 -15.34
N LYS A 342 -19.63 -26.41 -16.23
CA LYS A 342 -20.18 -27.58 -16.93
C LYS A 342 -20.59 -28.69 -15.95
N LYS A 343 -19.71 -29.02 -15.00
CA LYS A 343 -19.90 -30.12 -14.06
C LYS A 343 -21.00 -29.85 -13.04
N THR A 344 -21.13 -28.60 -12.59
CA THR A 344 -21.99 -28.24 -11.46
C THR A 344 -23.29 -27.55 -11.87
N GLY A 345 -23.39 -27.07 -13.11
CA GLY A 345 -24.48 -26.19 -13.52
C GLY A 345 -24.44 -24.82 -12.85
N ASN A 346 -23.26 -24.37 -12.38
CA ASN A 346 -23.09 -23.05 -11.76
C ASN A 346 -23.52 -21.94 -12.73
N ASP A 347 -24.31 -21.01 -12.21
CA ASP A 347 -24.85 -19.85 -12.93
C ASP A 347 -24.19 -18.53 -12.53
N ILE A 348 -23.29 -18.51 -11.54
CA ILE A 348 -22.55 -17.30 -11.14
C ILE A 348 -21.40 -17.06 -12.12
N THR A 349 -21.44 -15.93 -12.82
CA THR A 349 -20.48 -15.55 -13.86
C THR A 349 -19.42 -14.57 -13.36
N ASP A 350 -19.65 -13.87 -12.25
CA ASP A 350 -18.69 -12.93 -11.69
C ASP A 350 -18.86 -12.72 -10.17
N ILE A 351 -17.77 -12.31 -9.50
CA ILE A 351 -17.76 -11.81 -8.12
C ILE A 351 -16.97 -10.51 -8.08
N LYS A 352 -17.61 -9.42 -7.64
CA LYS A 352 -17.00 -8.08 -7.61
C LYS A 352 -16.92 -7.54 -6.21
N MET A 353 -15.80 -6.91 -5.87
CA MET A 353 -15.69 -6.16 -4.63
C MET A 353 -16.46 -4.84 -4.73
N LEU A 354 -17.43 -4.62 -3.83
CA LEU A 354 -18.16 -3.36 -3.72
C LEU A 354 -17.58 -2.45 -2.64
N GLU A 355 -17.28 -3.04 -1.47
CA GLU A 355 -16.67 -2.36 -0.33
C GLU A 355 -15.42 -3.14 0.09
N PRO A 356 -14.27 -2.50 0.30
CA PRO A 356 -14.09 -1.05 0.43
C PRO A 356 -14.09 -0.30 -0.92
N THR A 357 -14.51 0.97 -0.90
CA THR A 357 -14.50 1.87 -2.07
C THR A 357 -13.17 2.57 -2.33
N GLU A 358 -12.32 2.72 -1.33
CA GLU A 358 -11.00 3.36 -1.48
C GLU A 358 -10.14 2.53 -2.45
N VAL A 359 -9.48 3.19 -3.40
CA VAL A 359 -8.60 2.55 -4.39
C VAL A 359 -7.20 3.12 -4.26
N ASN A 360 -6.20 2.24 -4.22
CA ASN A 360 -4.80 2.65 -4.27
C ASN A 360 -4.48 3.22 -5.65
N GLY A 361 -4.09 4.50 -5.71
CA GLY A 361 -3.80 5.19 -6.97
C GLY A 361 -2.62 4.62 -7.78
N TYR A 362 -1.74 3.82 -7.15
CA TYR A 362 -0.60 3.19 -7.82
C TYR A 362 -0.91 1.78 -8.31
N THR A 363 -1.68 0.99 -7.55
CA THR A 363 -1.96 -0.43 -7.91
C THR A 363 -3.34 -0.65 -8.51
N GLY A 364 -4.25 0.32 -8.40
CA GLY A 364 -5.65 0.17 -8.81
C GLY A 364 -6.46 -0.80 -7.94
N GLN A 365 -5.87 -1.36 -6.89
CA GLN A 365 -6.56 -2.28 -5.98
C GLN A 365 -7.40 -1.51 -4.96
N ARG A 366 -8.55 -2.09 -4.58
CA ARG A 366 -9.35 -1.59 -3.46
C ARG A 366 -8.62 -1.82 -2.14
N VAL A 367 -8.73 -0.86 -1.21
CA VAL A 367 -7.97 -0.84 0.05
C VAL A 367 -8.90 -0.78 1.25
N LEU A 368 -8.74 -1.72 2.17
CA LEU A 368 -9.32 -1.71 3.50
C LEU A 368 -8.26 -1.20 4.49
N LYS A 369 -8.51 -0.05 5.10
CA LYS A 369 -7.70 0.44 6.22
C LYS A 369 -8.09 -0.28 7.49
N SER A 370 -7.10 -0.89 8.15
CA SER A 370 -7.27 -1.61 9.40
C SER A 370 -6.38 -0.99 10.47
N ASP A 371 -6.93 -0.79 11.66
CA ASP A 371 -6.19 -0.31 12.82
C ASP A 371 -5.20 -1.39 13.28
N ILE A 372 -3.91 -1.07 13.22
CA ILE A 372 -2.82 -1.99 13.58
C ILE A 372 -2.93 -2.47 15.03
N ALA A 373 -3.50 -1.65 15.93
CA ALA A 373 -3.66 -1.97 17.34
C ALA A 373 -4.87 -2.86 17.64
N LYS A 374 -5.78 -3.07 16.67
CA LYS A 374 -7.00 -3.85 16.86
C LYS A 374 -6.94 -5.20 16.11
N PRO A 375 -7.85 -6.13 16.45
CA PRO A 375 -8.13 -7.27 15.60
C PRO A 375 -8.62 -6.82 14.22
N LEU A 376 -8.37 -7.63 13.20
CA LEU A 376 -8.82 -7.38 11.82
C LEU A 376 -10.33 -7.15 11.79
N ASP A 377 -10.78 -6.08 11.13
CA ASP A 377 -12.21 -5.81 10.95
C ASP A 377 -12.61 -6.05 9.50
N LEU A 378 -13.38 -7.10 9.24
CA LEU A 378 -13.92 -7.39 7.91
C LEU A 378 -15.42 -7.07 7.80
N SER A 379 -16.04 -6.56 8.87
CA SER A 379 -17.51 -6.42 8.93
C SER A 379 -18.09 -5.45 7.89
N SER A 380 -17.29 -4.51 7.39
CA SER A 380 -17.71 -3.51 6.39
C SER A 380 -17.65 -4.01 4.95
N ILE A 381 -16.97 -5.14 4.67
CA ILE A 381 -16.74 -5.57 3.29
C ILE A 381 -18.02 -6.15 2.65
N LYS A 382 -18.16 -5.93 1.35
CA LYS A 382 -19.32 -6.37 0.55
C LYS A 382 -18.88 -6.79 -0.84
N VAL A 383 -19.53 -7.82 -1.37
CA VAL A 383 -19.34 -8.25 -2.75
C VAL A 383 -20.66 -8.30 -3.51
N GLU A 384 -20.58 -8.20 -4.84
CA GLU A 384 -21.67 -8.46 -5.77
C GLU A 384 -21.39 -9.79 -6.47
N LEU A 385 -22.32 -10.74 -6.38
CA LEU A 385 -22.34 -11.91 -7.26
C LEU A 385 -23.20 -11.59 -8.49
N VAL A 386 -22.69 -11.87 -9.68
CA VAL A 386 -23.41 -11.71 -10.94
C VAL A 386 -23.77 -13.08 -11.49
N LYS A 387 -25.02 -13.27 -11.87
CA LYS A 387 -25.54 -14.49 -12.51
C LYS A 387 -25.54 -14.39 -14.03
N GLU A 388 -25.65 -15.53 -14.70
CA GLU A 388 -25.73 -15.68 -16.15
C GLU A 388 -26.92 -14.94 -16.76
N ASP A 389 -28.05 -14.85 -16.04
CA ASP A 389 -29.23 -14.07 -16.43
C ASP A 389 -29.08 -12.55 -16.19
N GLY A 390 -27.92 -12.10 -15.69
CA GLY A 390 -27.64 -10.71 -15.35
C GLY A 390 -28.12 -10.29 -13.95
N THR A 391 -28.77 -11.17 -13.20
CA THR A 391 -29.18 -10.89 -11.82
C THR A 391 -27.96 -10.62 -10.94
N LYS A 392 -28.06 -9.58 -10.10
CA LYS A 392 -27.01 -9.16 -9.17
C LYS A 392 -27.44 -9.36 -7.73
N ILE A 393 -26.57 -9.98 -6.94
CA ILE A 393 -26.80 -10.25 -5.52
C ILE A 393 -25.71 -9.56 -4.72
N VAL A 394 -26.07 -8.55 -3.94
CA VAL A 394 -25.16 -7.90 -2.99
C VAL A 394 -25.10 -8.73 -1.72
N VAL A 395 -23.92 -9.22 -1.37
CA VAL A 395 -23.69 -10.05 -0.19
C VAL A 395 -22.81 -9.27 0.79
N PRO A 396 -23.32 -8.91 1.99
CA PRO A 396 -22.49 -8.37 3.06
C PRO A 396 -21.66 -9.46 3.73
N TYR A 397 -20.54 -9.10 4.37
CA TYR A 397 -19.67 -10.05 5.09
C TYR A 397 -20.42 -11.00 6.03
N SER A 398 -21.41 -10.50 6.76
CA SER A 398 -22.24 -11.28 7.68
C SER A 398 -22.99 -12.45 7.01
N GLU A 399 -23.20 -12.41 5.69
CA GLU A 399 -23.85 -13.47 4.93
C GLU A 399 -22.89 -14.31 4.08
N PHE A 400 -21.58 -14.06 4.11
CA PHE A 400 -20.60 -14.79 3.28
C PHE A 400 -20.70 -16.30 3.47
N GLY A 401 -20.85 -16.78 4.72
CA GLY A 401 -21.02 -18.20 5.00
C GLY A 401 -22.24 -18.84 4.33
N LYS A 402 -23.37 -18.13 4.26
CA LYS A 402 -24.61 -18.58 3.63
C LYS A 402 -24.46 -18.73 2.12
N TYR A 403 -23.69 -17.84 1.50
CA TYR A 403 -23.38 -17.87 0.07
C TYR A 403 -22.12 -18.68 -0.26
N GLY A 404 -21.49 -19.36 0.71
CA GLY A 404 -20.27 -20.14 0.44
C GLY A 404 -19.06 -19.28 0.02
N ILE A 405 -19.02 -18.02 0.44
CA ILE A 405 -17.93 -17.09 0.19
C ILE A 405 -16.92 -17.17 1.34
N GLU A 406 -15.63 -17.13 1.02
CA GLU A 406 -14.56 -17.10 2.01
C GLU A 406 -13.48 -16.07 1.67
N VAL A 407 -12.76 -15.62 2.70
CA VAL A 407 -11.65 -14.69 2.57
C VAL A 407 -10.37 -15.41 3.00
N THR A 408 -9.33 -15.35 2.18
CA THR A 408 -8.02 -15.91 2.47
C THR A 408 -6.91 -14.90 2.22
N ASN A 409 -5.79 -15.04 2.91
CA ASN A 409 -4.54 -14.41 2.52
C ASN A 409 -4.11 -15.03 1.18
N ARG A 410 -3.94 -14.19 0.15
CA ARG A 410 -3.58 -14.64 -1.19
C ARG A 410 -2.26 -15.43 -1.21
N ASP A 411 -1.27 -14.97 -0.45
CA ASP A 411 0.09 -15.48 -0.52
C ASP A 411 0.28 -16.75 0.33
N THR A 412 -0.42 -16.86 1.46
CA THR A 412 -0.29 -18.01 2.38
C THR A 412 -1.43 -19.02 2.28
N GLY A 413 -2.55 -18.64 1.68
CA GLY A 413 -3.80 -19.43 1.70
C GLY A 413 -4.50 -19.48 3.05
N GLU A 414 -3.97 -18.78 4.07
CA GLU A 414 -4.56 -18.77 5.41
C GLU A 414 -5.93 -18.10 5.39
N LYS A 415 -6.91 -18.70 6.08
CA LYS A 415 -8.26 -18.15 6.14
C LYS A 415 -8.30 -16.91 7.03
N LEU A 416 -8.87 -15.84 6.52
CA LEU A 416 -9.09 -14.58 7.24
C LEU A 416 -10.54 -14.49 7.71
N TYR A 417 -10.75 -13.99 8.93
CA TYR A 417 -12.07 -13.80 9.51
C TYR A 417 -12.16 -12.50 10.33
N ASP A 418 -13.38 -11.98 10.48
CA ASP A 418 -13.62 -10.78 11.30
C ASP A 418 -13.18 -11.03 12.75
N LYS A 419 -12.55 -10.01 13.33
CA LYS A 419 -11.90 -9.99 14.64
C LYS A 419 -10.72 -10.96 14.79
N MET A 420 -10.11 -11.39 13.69
CA MET A 420 -8.88 -12.20 13.73
C MET A 420 -7.70 -11.38 14.26
N ASN A 421 -6.94 -11.96 15.19
CA ASN A 421 -5.66 -11.40 15.62
C ASN A 421 -4.56 -11.86 14.68
N LEU A 422 -4.01 -10.92 13.91
CA LEU A 422 -2.87 -11.15 13.03
C LEU A 422 -1.57 -10.84 13.76
N SER A 423 -0.49 -11.54 13.40
CA SER A 423 0.85 -11.29 13.96
C SER A 423 1.38 -9.92 13.52
N ASP A 424 2.29 -9.36 14.31
CA ASP A 424 2.96 -8.10 13.98
C ASP A 424 3.73 -8.20 12.65
N GLU A 425 4.29 -9.37 12.34
CA GLU A 425 4.94 -9.64 11.06
C GLU A 425 3.97 -9.51 9.89
N THR A 426 2.77 -10.10 9.99
CA THR A 426 1.73 -9.95 8.97
C THR A 426 1.28 -8.50 8.83
N LYS A 427 1.16 -7.79 9.95
CA LYS A 427 0.74 -6.38 9.99
C LYS A 427 1.83 -5.39 9.52
N SER A 428 3.09 -5.82 9.41
CA SER A 428 4.21 -4.96 9.01
C SER A 428 4.17 -4.51 7.54
N GLN A 429 3.26 -5.09 6.74
CA GLN A 429 3.10 -4.79 5.32
C GLN A 429 1.63 -4.87 4.91
N ALA A 430 1.32 -4.37 3.71
CA ALA A 430 0.03 -4.60 3.09
C ALA A 430 -0.20 -6.11 2.85
N LEU A 431 -1.40 -6.56 3.17
CA LEU A 431 -1.85 -7.93 2.95
C LEU A 431 -2.83 -7.95 1.77
N ILE A 432 -2.64 -8.84 0.80
CA ILE A 432 -3.64 -9.05 -0.26
C ILE A 432 -4.59 -10.16 0.18
N ALA A 433 -5.87 -9.82 0.30
CA ALA A 433 -6.94 -10.73 0.64
C ALA A 433 -7.70 -11.17 -0.62
N ARG A 434 -7.91 -12.48 -0.77
CA ARG A 434 -8.68 -13.11 -1.84
C ARG A 434 -10.05 -13.50 -1.31
N VAL A 435 -11.11 -13.04 -1.97
CA VAL A 435 -12.51 -13.37 -1.67
C VAL A 435 -13.01 -14.33 -2.73
N THR A 436 -13.29 -15.58 -2.34
CA THR A 436 -13.64 -16.67 -3.26
C THR A 436 -15.06 -17.15 -3.02
N HIS A 437 -15.86 -17.25 -4.08
CA HIS A 437 -17.15 -17.96 -4.04
C HIS A 437 -16.94 -19.43 -4.40
N LYS A 438 -17.02 -20.32 -3.40
CA LYS A 438 -16.61 -21.73 -3.53
C LYS A 438 -17.35 -22.51 -4.61
N GLY A 439 -18.65 -22.27 -4.79
CA GLY A 439 -19.45 -22.99 -5.79
C GLY A 439 -19.02 -22.67 -7.24
N SER A 440 -18.71 -21.40 -7.50
CA SER A 440 -18.30 -20.94 -8.83
C SER A 440 -16.80 -20.96 -9.06
N LYS A 441 -16.00 -21.13 -8.00
CA LYS A 441 -14.54 -20.93 -7.93
C LYS A 441 -14.03 -19.52 -8.31
N ARG A 442 -14.90 -18.60 -8.70
CA ARG A 442 -14.55 -17.21 -9.00
C ARG A 442 -14.12 -16.47 -7.75
N HIS A 443 -13.20 -15.54 -7.93
CA HIS A 443 -12.66 -14.75 -6.82
C HIS A 443 -12.35 -13.31 -7.25
N THR A 444 -12.30 -12.43 -6.26
CA THR A 444 -11.82 -11.05 -6.37
C THR A 444 -10.80 -10.79 -5.26
N GLU A 445 -10.00 -9.75 -5.40
CA GLU A 445 -8.96 -9.41 -4.42
C GLU A 445 -9.09 -7.95 -3.96
N PHE A 446 -8.65 -7.68 -2.73
CA PHE A 446 -8.48 -6.34 -2.16
C PHE A 446 -7.28 -6.32 -1.22
N ALA A 447 -6.70 -5.15 -1.01
CA ALA A 447 -5.58 -4.96 -0.09
C ALA A 447 -6.08 -4.56 1.30
N ILE A 448 -5.40 -5.03 2.34
CA ILE A 448 -5.59 -4.62 3.73
C ILE A 448 -4.34 -3.88 4.17
N PHE A 449 -4.49 -2.61 4.53
CA PHE A 449 -3.40 -1.75 4.99
C PHE A 449 -3.51 -1.58 6.50
N PHE A 450 -2.48 -2.02 7.21
CA PHE A 450 -2.40 -1.87 8.65
C PHE A 450 -1.67 -0.57 8.98
N GLU A 451 -2.41 0.37 9.55
CA GLU A 451 -1.87 1.64 10.01
C GLU A 451 -2.50 2.00 11.35
N SER A 452 -2.00 3.03 12.01
CA SER A 452 -2.72 3.55 13.16
C SER A 452 -3.95 4.31 12.65
N TYR A 453 -5.09 3.63 12.64
CA TYR A 453 -6.34 4.07 12.01
C TYR A 453 -7.49 4.08 13.02
N SER A 454 -8.43 5.00 12.88
CA SER A 454 -9.64 5.03 13.71
C SER A 454 -10.82 5.51 12.90
N THR A 455 -11.93 4.76 12.94
CA THR A 455 -13.23 5.21 12.43
C THR A 455 -14.01 6.01 13.46
N ASP A 456 -13.50 6.16 14.69
CA ASP A 456 -14.15 6.93 15.75
C ASP A 456 -13.87 8.43 15.56
N TYR A 457 -14.44 9.03 14.53
CA TYR A 457 -14.21 10.42 14.15
C TYR A 457 -14.76 11.40 15.18
N ILE A 458 -14.14 12.57 15.32
CA ILE A 458 -14.65 13.70 16.08
C ILE A 458 -15.77 14.36 15.29
N THR A 459 -16.97 14.38 15.85
CA THR A 459 -18.20 14.84 15.19
C THR A 459 -18.82 16.06 15.84
N LYS A 460 -18.43 16.40 17.08
CA LYS A 460 -18.90 17.58 17.81
C LYS A 460 -17.75 18.33 18.47
N MET A 461 -17.84 19.66 18.49
CA MET A 461 -16.98 20.54 19.29
C MET A 461 -17.84 21.54 20.07
N GLU A 462 -17.55 21.70 21.36
CA GLU A 462 -18.23 22.59 22.27
C GLU A 462 -17.20 23.42 23.06
N TYR A 463 -17.59 24.59 23.53
CA TYR A 463 -16.77 25.44 24.38
C TYR A 463 -17.56 26.00 25.56
N SER A 464 -16.82 26.44 26.58
CA SER A 464 -17.35 26.96 27.84
C SER A 464 -16.44 28.06 28.38
N PHE A 465 -17.05 29.14 28.88
CA PHE A 465 -16.36 30.24 29.57
C PHE A 465 -16.72 30.37 31.06
N ASP A 466 -17.49 29.43 31.61
CA ASP A 466 -17.94 29.43 33.02
C ASP A 466 -17.38 28.25 33.85
N GLY A 467 -16.29 27.65 33.37
CA GLY A 467 -15.65 26.50 34.02
C GLY A 467 -16.32 25.17 33.73
N GLY A 468 -17.09 25.06 32.64
CA GLY A 468 -17.70 23.83 32.15
C GLY A 468 -19.10 23.58 32.67
N LYS A 469 -19.77 24.60 33.24
CA LYS A 469 -21.14 24.50 33.75
C LYS A 469 -22.15 24.59 32.61
N THR A 470 -21.89 25.45 31.63
CA THR A 470 -22.65 25.56 30.39
C THR A 470 -21.74 25.36 29.18
N TRP A 471 -22.28 24.76 28.11
CA TRP A 471 -21.54 24.42 26.91
C TRP A 471 -22.26 25.00 25.70
N GLU A 472 -21.53 25.73 24.88
CA GLU A 472 -21.96 26.22 23.57
C GLU A 472 -21.35 25.37 22.48
N GLU A 473 -22.12 25.06 21.44
CA GLU A 473 -21.65 24.26 20.31
C GLU A 473 -20.99 25.16 19.26
N VAL A 474 -19.84 24.73 18.75
CA VAL A 474 -19.22 25.38 17.58
C VAL A 474 -20.09 25.09 16.37
N THR A 475 -20.76 26.11 15.85
CA THR A 475 -21.62 26.01 14.66
C THR A 475 -20.77 25.82 13.41
N ASP A 476 -21.17 24.89 12.54
CA ASP A 476 -20.50 24.58 11.26
C ASP A 476 -18.96 24.45 11.37
N PRO A 477 -18.46 23.55 12.24
CA PRO A 477 -17.04 23.45 12.51
C PRO A 477 -16.29 23.01 11.26
N ALA A 478 -15.13 23.64 11.01
CA ALA A 478 -14.25 23.28 9.91
C ALA A 478 -13.89 21.79 9.97
N LYS A 479 -13.88 21.13 8.82
CA LYS A 479 -13.53 19.71 8.69
C LYS A 479 -12.04 19.54 8.39
N SER A 480 -11.47 18.42 8.82
CA SER A 480 -10.07 18.08 8.54
C SER A 480 -9.85 17.95 7.03
N GLU A 481 -8.76 18.54 6.53
CA GLU A 481 -8.33 18.39 5.13
C GLU A 481 -7.97 16.94 4.78
N GLU A 482 -7.46 16.19 5.76
CA GLU A 482 -7.08 14.78 5.59
C GLU A 482 -8.30 13.85 5.57
N ASN A 483 -9.38 14.20 6.28
CA ASN A 483 -10.60 13.41 6.32
C ASN A 483 -11.80 14.26 6.74
N SER A 484 -12.70 14.54 5.79
CA SER A 484 -13.86 15.40 6.00
C SER A 484 -14.90 14.85 6.97
N ASN A 485 -14.82 13.57 7.36
CA ASN A 485 -15.63 13.00 8.44
C ASN A 485 -15.18 13.47 9.83
N ASN A 486 -13.95 13.97 9.98
CA ASN A 486 -13.38 14.43 11.24
C ASN A 486 -13.45 15.96 11.32
N ILE A 487 -13.84 16.51 12.48
CA ILE A 487 -13.67 17.95 12.76
C ILE A 487 -12.17 18.30 12.80
N ALA A 488 -11.81 19.43 12.20
CA ALA A 488 -10.45 19.95 12.26
C ALA A 488 -10.11 20.41 13.68
N TYR A 489 -8.88 20.10 14.11
CA TYR A 489 -8.36 20.57 15.39
C TYR A 489 -7.99 22.07 15.36
N ARG A 490 -8.09 22.72 14.19
CA ARG A 490 -7.97 24.16 14.01
C ARG A 490 -9.35 24.74 13.71
N GLN A 491 -9.74 25.82 14.39
CA GLN A 491 -11.02 26.49 14.17
C GLN A 491 -10.85 28.00 14.25
N THR A 492 -11.70 28.72 13.53
CA THR A 492 -11.89 30.16 13.69
C THR A 492 -13.31 30.39 14.21
N ILE A 493 -13.44 31.04 15.36
CA ILE A 493 -14.70 31.17 16.09
C ILE A 493 -14.96 32.65 16.39
N LYS A 494 -16.19 33.10 16.12
CA LYS A 494 -16.63 34.43 16.56
C LYS A 494 -16.79 34.44 18.08
N LEU A 495 -16.09 35.35 18.75
CA LEU A 495 -16.11 35.43 20.21
C LEU A 495 -17.15 36.45 20.66
N ASN A 496 -18.10 36.01 21.49
CA ASN A 496 -18.97 36.91 22.22
C ASN A 496 -18.12 37.83 23.11
N LYS A 497 -18.34 39.14 23.01
CA LYS A 497 -17.59 40.17 23.75
C LYS A 497 -17.60 39.95 25.26
N ASP A 498 -18.67 39.36 25.82
CA ASP A 498 -18.78 39.03 27.25
C ASP A 498 -17.79 37.95 27.71
N TYR A 499 -17.17 37.24 26.77
CA TYR A 499 -16.20 36.17 27.03
C TYR A 499 -14.75 36.64 26.96
N PHE A 500 -14.52 37.85 26.47
CA PHE A 500 -13.19 38.45 26.43
C PHE A 500 -12.60 38.57 27.85
N GLY A 501 -11.32 38.22 27.99
CA GLY A 501 -10.59 38.18 29.26
C GLY A 501 -10.91 36.97 30.16
N LYS A 502 -11.76 36.03 29.71
CA LYS A 502 -12.07 34.80 30.47
C LYS A 502 -11.25 33.61 29.98
N LYS A 503 -11.18 32.56 30.80
CA LYS A 503 -10.58 31.27 30.39
C LYS A 503 -11.64 30.45 29.65
N ALA A 504 -11.28 29.94 28.47
CA ALA A 504 -12.09 28.99 27.75
C ALA A 504 -11.67 27.54 28.04
N ILE A 505 -12.66 26.65 28.04
CA ILE A 505 -12.48 25.20 28.02
C ILE A 505 -13.21 24.70 26.78
N PHE A 506 -12.58 23.81 26.04
CA PHE A 506 -13.19 23.13 24.90
C PHE A 506 -13.43 21.66 25.22
N ARG A 507 -14.44 21.08 24.57
CA ARG A 507 -14.67 19.65 24.56
C ARG A 507 -15.01 19.19 23.17
N THR A 508 -14.41 18.09 22.73
CA THR A 508 -14.81 17.40 21.50
C THR A 508 -15.45 16.05 21.82
N THR A 509 -16.35 15.59 20.94
CA THR A 509 -17.05 14.31 21.08
C THR A 509 -16.86 13.46 19.83
N SER A 510 -16.47 12.20 20.01
CA SER A 510 -16.34 11.24 18.92
C SER A 510 -17.65 10.50 18.61
N ILE A 511 -17.70 9.74 17.52
CA ILE A 511 -18.85 8.90 17.12
C ILE A 511 -19.27 7.94 18.25
N SER A 512 -18.30 7.39 18.98
CA SER A 512 -18.55 6.50 20.13
C SER A 512 -19.09 7.23 21.36
N GLY A 513 -19.21 8.55 21.32
CA GLY A 513 -19.63 9.40 22.44
C GLY A 513 -18.50 9.74 23.41
N LYS A 514 -17.25 9.42 23.08
CA LYS A 514 -16.11 9.73 23.95
C LYS A 514 -15.80 11.22 23.92
N HIS A 515 -15.59 11.79 25.11
CA HIS A 515 -15.24 13.20 25.29
C HIS A 515 -13.74 13.41 25.46
N TYR A 516 -13.22 14.46 24.85
CA TYR A 516 -11.86 14.97 25.05
C TYR A 516 -11.96 16.42 25.48
N VAL A 517 -11.38 16.78 26.63
CA VAL A 517 -11.49 18.12 27.21
C VAL A 517 -10.15 18.83 27.08
N TYR A 518 -10.19 20.08 26.65
CA TYR A 518 -9.04 20.90 26.34
C TYR A 518 -9.09 22.22 27.09
N GLU A 519 -7.96 22.65 27.63
CA GLU A 519 -7.87 23.91 28.36
C GLU A 519 -6.64 24.71 27.93
N SER A 520 -6.77 26.04 27.99
CA SER A 520 -5.62 26.93 27.85
C SER A 520 -5.13 27.38 29.22
N ARG A 521 -3.81 27.61 29.31
CA ARG A 521 -3.21 28.22 30.50
C ARG A 521 -3.61 29.70 30.62
N PHE A 522 -3.88 30.33 29.49
CA PHE A 522 -4.12 31.77 29.37
C PHE A 522 -5.60 32.09 29.21
N LYS A 523 -5.93 33.36 29.44
CA LYS A 523 -7.26 33.91 29.13
C LYS A 523 -7.32 34.23 27.64
N VAL A 524 -8.53 34.35 27.11
CA VAL A 524 -8.77 34.81 25.75
C VAL A 524 -8.87 36.33 25.77
N ASP A 525 -7.76 37.02 25.56
CA ASP A 525 -7.62 38.48 25.70
C ASP A 525 -7.06 39.15 24.44
N GLU A 526 -7.07 38.45 23.31
CA GLU A 526 -6.61 38.95 22.02
C GLU A 526 -7.46 38.37 20.89
N TYR A 527 -7.80 39.20 19.89
CA TYR A 527 -8.48 38.77 18.68
C TYR A 527 -7.46 38.46 17.58
N ASN A 528 -7.82 37.57 16.65
CA ASN A 528 -6.96 37.09 15.56
C ASN A 528 -5.68 36.36 16.02
N TYR A 529 -5.51 36.17 17.33
CA TYR A 529 -4.47 35.35 17.90
C TYR A 529 -4.89 33.88 17.94
N LYS A 530 -3.94 32.98 17.62
CA LYS A 530 -4.16 31.53 17.64
C LYS A 530 -3.86 30.97 19.02
N PHE A 531 -4.91 30.74 19.81
CA PHE A 531 -4.80 30.14 21.13
C PHE A 531 -4.64 28.62 21.05
N SER A 532 -3.71 28.09 21.83
CA SER A 532 -3.54 26.64 22.01
C SER A 532 -4.28 26.17 23.26
N PHE A 533 -5.07 25.10 23.10
CA PHE A 533 -5.79 24.41 24.15
C PHE A 533 -5.30 22.97 24.22
N ASN A 534 -4.56 22.60 25.25
CA ASN A 534 -4.02 21.25 25.39
C ASN A 534 -5.09 20.32 25.96
N CYS A 535 -5.12 19.08 25.49
CA CYS A 535 -5.97 18.04 26.08
C CYS A 535 -5.53 17.79 27.52
N ILE A 536 -6.48 17.81 28.45
CA ILE A 536 -6.22 17.68 29.90
C ILE A 536 -5.67 16.29 30.25
N ASN A 537 -5.99 15.27 29.45
CA ASN A 537 -5.50 13.92 29.61
C ASN A 537 -4.92 13.35 28.30
N LYS A 538 -4.29 12.18 28.40
CA LYS A 538 -3.70 11.46 27.27
C LYS A 538 -4.66 10.51 26.55
N ASP A 539 -5.97 10.59 26.79
CA ASP A 539 -6.92 9.67 26.16
C ASP A 539 -7.04 9.86 24.65
N TYR A 540 -6.58 11.00 24.12
CA TYR A 540 -6.44 11.25 22.69
C TYR A 540 -5.45 10.27 22.03
N GLU A 541 -4.45 9.74 22.75
CA GLU A 541 -3.48 8.79 22.20
C GLU A 541 -4.16 7.49 21.71
N LYS A 542 -5.34 7.17 22.26
CA LYS A 542 -6.14 5.99 21.90
C LYS A 542 -7.08 6.22 20.70
N ASN A 543 -7.19 7.46 20.20
CA ASN A 543 -8.02 7.79 19.04
C ASN A 543 -7.29 8.81 18.16
N LYS A 544 -6.79 8.36 17.01
CA LYS A 544 -6.04 9.21 16.07
C LYS A 544 -6.80 10.41 15.52
N ASN A 545 -8.13 10.39 15.61
CA ASN A 545 -8.96 11.53 15.21
C ASN A 545 -9.00 12.65 16.26
N ALA A 546 -8.67 12.34 17.52
CA ALA A 546 -8.55 13.32 18.59
C ALA A 546 -7.11 13.88 18.62
N ASN A 547 -6.97 15.19 18.43
CA ASN A 547 -5.66 15.84 18.50
C ASN A 547 -5.24 16.05 19.97
N PHE A 548 -3.93 16.14 20.22
CA PHE A 548 -3.37 16.45 21.53
C PHE A 548 -3.67 17.89 21.97
N ALA A 549 -3.93 18.79 21.01
CA ALA A 549 -4.32 20.17 21.26
C ALA A 549 -5.33 20.66 20.20
N LEU A 550 -6.12 21.66 20.58
CA LEU A 550 -6.91 22.46 19.65
C LEU A 550 -6.23 23.82 19.45
N TYR A 551 -6.31 24.36 18.24
CA TYR A 551 -5.83 25.69 17.92
C TYR A 551 -7.01 26.55 17.47
N ILE A 552 -7.40 27.50 18.31
CA ILE A 552 -8.60 28.30 18.09
C ILE A 552 -8.19 29.76 17.87
N THR A 553 -8.59 30.32 16.75
CA THR A 553 -8.48 31.75 16.48
C THR A 553 -9.83 32.40 16.77
N PHE A 554 -9.85 33.35 17.69
CA PHE A 554 -11.05 34.11 17.99
C PHE A 554 -11.10 35.37 17.15
N VAL A 555 -12.22 35.61 16.46
CA VAL A 555 -12.47 36.84 15.71
C VAL A 555 -13.57 37.64 16.40
N GLU A 556 -13.56 38.95 16.21
CA GLU A 556 -14.63 39.79 16.76
C GLU A 556 -15.98 39.39 16.18
N ASP A 557 -16.99 39.35 17.04
CA ASP A 557 -18.38 39.27 16.62
C ASP A 557 -18.82 40.66 16.13
N VAL A 558 -18.37 41.01 14.94
CA VAL A 558 -18.87 42.14 14.16
C VAL A 558 -19.81 41.60 13.09
N ASP A 559 -21.05 42.10 13.10
CA ASP A 559 -22.01 41.90 12.01
C ASP A 559 -21.50 42.64 10.77
N SER A 560 -20.65 42.00 9.97
CA SER A 560 -20.24 42.51 8.66
C SER A 560 -21.03 41.79 7.57
N ASP A 561 -22.01 42.49 7.00
CA ASP A 561 -22.72 42.16 5.76
C ASP A 561 -21.81 42.32 4.52
N ASP A 562 -20.68 41.60 4.44
CA ASP A 562 -19.92 41.48 3.19
C ASP A 562 -19.23 40.11 3.06
N PRO A 563 -19.63 39.24 2.11
CA PRO A 563 -19.02 37.94 1.90
C PRO A 563 -17.73 38.10 1.08
N GLY A 564 -16.68 38.62 1.72
CA GLY A 564 -15.34 38.74 1.14
C GLY A 564 -14.43 37.60 1.59
N ASN A 565 -14.28 36.60 0.72
CA ASN A 565 -13.25 35.55 0.69
C ASN A 565 -12.11 35.66 1.74
N VAL A 566 -12.26 34.98 2.89
CA VAL A 566 -11.16 34.77 3.84
C VAL A 566 -10.36 33.57 3.33
N ASP A 567 -9.25 33.87 2.66
CA ASP A 567 -8.31 32.88 2.13
C ASP A 567 -7.64 32.14 3.29
N ASN A 568 -8.18 30.98 3.65
CA ASN A 568 -7.56 30.05 4.57
C ASN A 568 -6.38 29.37 3.86
N ASN A 569 -5.21 30.00 3.90
CA ASN A 569 -3.88 29.40 3.98
C ASN A 569 -2.82 30.46 3.64
N HIS A 570 -2.36 31.21 4.65
CA HIS A 570 -1.03 31.82 4.58
C HIS A 570 -0.10 31.01 5.49
N ASP A 571 0.54 30.04 4.85
CA ASP A 571 1.86 29.54 5.24
C ASP A 571 2.81 30.73 5.11
N GLU A 572 3.45 31.17 6.20
CA GLU A 572 4.43 32.26 6.19
C GLU A 572 5.67 31.83 5.38
N GLY A 573 5.57 31.98 4.06
CA GLY A 573 6.69 32.11 3.16
C GLY A 573 7.29 33.50 3.32
N ASN A 574 8.55 33.53 3.74
CA ASN A 574 9.53 34.62 3.68
C ASN A 574 9.10 35.86 2.86
N PRO A 575 8.97 37.06 3.46
CA PRO A 575 8.63 38.24 2.69
C PRO A 575 9.90 38.83 2.05
N ASP A 576 9.86 38.98 0.74
CA ASP A 576 10.71 39.95 0.04
C ASP A 576 9.83 41.12 -0.41
N GLU A 577 10.27 42.31 0.01
CA GLU A 577 10.02 43.67 -0.45
C GLU A 577 8.59 44.20 -0.71
N GLY A 578 8.22 45.19 0.11
CA GLY A 578 8.12 46.56 -0.41
C GLY A 578 6.77 47.26 -0.34
N THR A 579 6.46 47.87 0.81
CA THR A 579 5.80 49.20 0.86
C THR A 579 6.16 49.86 2.18
N GLU A 580 6.86 50.99 2.12
CA GLU A 580 7.27 51.81 3.26
C GLU A 580 6.06 52.25 4.09
N VAL A 581 5.90 51.62 5.25
CA VAL A 581 5.08 52.09 6.37
C VAL A 581 6.06 52.38 7.49
N GLU A 582 6.14 53.64 7.94
CA GLU A 582 7.11 54.10 8.95
C GLU A 582 7.38 53.04 10.02
N ASP A 583 8.58 52.46 9.94
CA ASP A 583 8.89 51.17 10.57
C ASP A 583 8.81 51.28 12.09
N GLU A 584 7.95 50.42 12.65
CA GLU A 584 8.03 50.01 14.04
C GLU A 584 9.46 49.51 14.33
N PHE A 585 10.08 49.95 15.44
CA PHE A 585 11.44 49.51 15.78
C PHE A 585 11.43 48.01 16.03
N THR A 586 11.88 47.22 15.06
CA THR A 586 11.89 45.76 15.14
C THR A 586 13.17 45.29 15.84
N PRO A 587 13.12 44.81 17.10
CA PRO A 587 14.33 44.47 17.83
C PRO A 587 14.91 43.13 17.33
N VAL A 588 16.19 43.13 16.98
CA VAL A 588 16.92 41.94 16.55
C VAL A 588 17.66 41.35 17.74
N LEU A 589 17.35 40.10 18.12
CA LEU A 589 17.94 39.47 19.30
C LEU A 589 19.22 38.71 18.96
N SER A 590 20.33 39.02 19.64
CA SER A 590 21.60 38.28 19.58
C SER A 590 21.54 36.93 20.30
N SER A 591 20.73 36.85 21.35
CA SER A 591 20.33 35.63 22.04
C SER A 591 18.91 35.82 22.61
N LYS A 592 18.17 34.72 22.76
CA LYS A 592 16.82 34.72 23.35
C LYS A 592 16.81 34.24 24.81
N ILE A 593 17.97 34.03 25.41
CA ILE A 593 18.09 33.45 26.76
C ILE A 593 19.14 34.20 27.59
N ILE A 594 18.74 34.58 28.81
CA ILE A 594 19.63 35.00 29.92
C ILE A 594 19.73 33.82 30.89
N ASN A 595 20.95 33.47 31.29
CA ASN A 595 21.18 32.41 32.28
C ASN A 595 21.59 33.05 33.62
N LYS A 596 20.92 32.66 34.69
CA LYS A 596 21.18 33.09 36.08
C LYS A 596 21.23 31.87 37.00
N LYS A 597 21.81 32.03 38.19
CA LYS A 597 21.77 31.00 39.24
C LYS A 597 20.67 31.27 40.24
N VAL A 598 20.20 30.22 40.92
CA VAL A 598 19.24 30.37 42.02
C VAL A 598 19.80 31.31 43.08
N GLY A 599 19.00 32.31 43.46
CA GLY A 599 19.38 33.34 44.42
C GLY A 599 20.20 34.50 43.85
N ASP A 600 20.51 34.51 42.56
CA ASP A 600 21.08 35.68 41.90
C ASP A 600 20.07 36.84 41.87
N THR A 601 20.59 38.05 41.69
CA THR A 601 19.75 39.21 41.37
C THR A 601 19.07 39.04 40.01
N GLU A 602 17.84 39.55 39.91
CA GLU A 602 17.06 39.56 38.68
C GLU A 602 17.88 40.18 37.52
N PRO A 603 17.71 39.69 36.26
CA PRO A 603 18.35 40.34 35.13
C PRO A 603 18.06 41.84 35.06
N THR A 604 19.12 42.62 34.88
CA THR A 604 19.06 44.08 34.81
C THR A 604 18.57 44.56 33.44
N LEU A 605 18.10 45.81 33.37
CA LEU A 605 17.69 46.44 32.12
C LEU A 605 18.80 46.40 31.05
N ASP A 606 20.06 46.59 31.48
CA ASP A 606 21.22 46.53 30.61
C ASP A 606 21.48 45.12 30.07
N GLU A 607 21.19 44.08 30.86
CA GLU A 607 21.29 42.68 30.40
C GLU A 607 20.23 42.36 29.34
N TYR A 608 19.01 42.86 29.47
CA TYR A 608 17.98 42.74 28.43
C TYR A 608 18.33 43.56 27.18
N LYS A 609 18.85 44.78 27.36
CA LYS A 609 19.28 45.66 26.27
C LYS A 609 20.45 45.07 25.48
N ALA A 610 21.42 44.43 26.14
CA ALA A 610 22.56 43.78 25.50
C ALA A 610 22.16 42.62 24.57
N LEU A 611 20.95 42.06 24.75
CA LEU A 611 20.42 41.03 23.86
C LEU A 611 19.82 41.59 22.57
N ILE A 612 19.56 42.90 22.48
CA ILE A 612 19.06 43.54 21.26
C ILE A 612 20.26 44.10 20.47
N SER A 613 20.66 43.39 19.42
CA SER A 613 21.88 43.70 18.65
C SER A 613 21.79 45.01 17.87
N ASN A 614 20.57 45.42 17.49
CA ASN A 614 20.30 46.67 16.79
C ASN A 614 19.83 47.80 17.72
N PHE A 615 20.07 47.70 19.05
CA PHE A 615 19.67 48.75 19.98
C PHE A 615 20.51 50.03 19.76
N PRO A 616 19.89 51.19 19.47
CA PRO A 616 20.63 52.41 19.16
C PRO A 616 21.19 53.09 20.42
N ASN A 617 22.36 53.72 20.29
CA ASN A 617 23.05 54.39 21.41
C ASN A 617 22.70 55.88 21.55
N ASP A 618 21.84 56.40 20.67
CA ASP A 618 21.47 57.82 20.60
C ASP A 618 20.24 58.20 21.45
N GLY A 619 19.64 57.22 22.15
CA GLY A 619 18.45 57.43 22.99
C GLY A 619 17.13 57.46 22.21
N SER A 620 17.13 57.12 20.93
CA SER A 620 15.91 57.05 20.10
C SER A 620 14.93 55.94 20.51
N VAL A 621 15.38 54.98 21.33
CA VAL A 621 14.60 53.82 21.77
C VAL A 621 14.79 53.60 23.27
N THR A 622 13.70 53.29 23.98
CA THR A 622 13.70 52.87 25.39
C THR A 622 13.17 51.45 25.57
N LEU A 623 13.56 50.82 26.67
CA LEU A 623 13.19 49.45 27.02
C LEU A 623 12.48 49.44 28.38
N GLU A 624 11.39 48.71 28.48
CA GLU A 624 10.62 48.47 29.69
C GLU A 624 10.41 46.95 29.87
N VAL A 625 10.75 46.41 31.04
CA VAL A 625 10.53 45.00 31.38
C VAL A 625 9.13 44.87 31.97
N LEU A 626 8.28 44.05 31.37
CA LEU A 626 6.87 43.93 31.76
C LEU A 626 6.62 42.77 32.72
N ASP A 627 7.49 41.75 32.73
CA ASP A 627 7.38 40.56 33.57
C ASP A 627 8.68 40.32 34.35
N HIS A 628 8.57 39.85 35.59
CA HIS A 628 9.72 39.57 36.45
C HIS A 628 9.87 38.04 36.67
N PRO A 629 11.04 37.44 36.41
CA PRO A 629 11.28 36.01 36.63
C PRO A 629 11.41 35.67 38.12
N ASP A 630 10.95 34.48 38.52
CA ASP A 630 11.20 33.96 39.86
C ASP A 630 12.66 33.48 39.97
N MET A 631 13.42 34.11 40.86
CA MET A 631 14.85 33.84 41.07
C MET A 631 15.10 32.88 42.24
N SER A 632 14.05 32.42 42.93
CA SER A 632 14.16 31.63 44.17
C SER A 632 14.25 30.11 43.96
N GLU A 633 13.93 29.62 42.76
CA GLU A 633 13.97 28.20 42.41
C GLU A 633 14.47 27.96 40.97
N ASN A 634 14.83 26.71 40.68
CA ASN A 634 15.21 26.32 39.33
C ASN A 634 14.01 26.42 38.38
N GLY A 635 14.16 27.16 37.29
CA GLY A 635 13.03 27.43 36.40
C GLY A 635 13.41 28.12 35.11
N TYR A 636 12.48 28.14 34.17
CA TYR A 636 12.60 28.87 32.91
C TYR A 636 11.38 29.78 32.75
N THR A 637 11.61 31.08 32.72
CA THR A 637 10.56 32.09 32.63
C THR A 637 10.68 32.86 31.31
N LEU A 638 9.56 33.08 30.62
CA LEU A 638 9.52 33.95 29.45
C LEU A 638 9.14 35.36 29.92
N VAL A 639 10.09 36.29 29.83
CA VAL A 639 9.93 37.68 30.21
C VAL A 639 9.57 38.51 28.98
N LYS A 640 8.46 39.24 29.02
CA LYS A 640 8.12 40.22 27.99
C LYS A 640 8.87 41.53 28.25
N VAL A 641 9.48 42.03 27.19
CA VAL A 641 10.19 43.29 27.16
C VAL A 641 9.55 44.17 26.09
N LYS A 642 9.05 45.32 26.51
CA LYS A 642 8.52 46.35 25.63
C LYS A 642 9.64 47.28 25.18
N VAL A 643 9.68 47.56 23.89
CA VAL A 643 10.64 48.46 23.27
C VAL A 643 9.86 49.59 22.60
N ILE A 644 10.19 50.83 22.96
CA ILE A 644 9.43 52.02 22.55
C ILE A 644 10.32 52.90 21.69
N SER A 645 9.89 53.17 20.46
CA SER A 645 10.56 54.12 19.57
C SER A 645 10.07 55.55 19.84
N HIS A 646 10.97 56.46 20.22
CA HIS A 646 10.61 57.86 20.46
C HIS A 646 10.31 58.64 19.18
N SER A 647 10.80 58.18 18.02
CA SER A 647 10.55 58.84 16.73
C SER A 647 9.15 58.54 16.18
N THR A 648 8.59 57.36 16.46
CA THR A 648 7.28 56.92 15.94
C THR A 648 6.21 56.76 17.01
N GLY A 649 6.59 56.69 18.30
CA GLY A 649 5.67 56.41 19.41
C GLY A 649 5.13 54.97 19.43
N LYS A 650 5.57 54.10 18.51
CA LYS A 650 5.14 52.72 18.41
C LYS A 650 5.89 51.83 19.41
N GLU A 651 5.19 50.82 19.92
CA GLU A 651 5.70 49.85 20.89
C GLU A 651 5.85 48.48 20.23
N SER A 652 6.98 47.83 20.46
CA SER A 652 7.23 46.43 20.06
C SER A 652 7.44 45.57 21.29
N ILE A 653 6.92 44.35 21.30
CA ILE A 653 7.11 43.40 22.40
C ILE A 653 8.03 42.26 21.95
N VAL A 654 9.13 42.07 22.67
CA VAL A 654 10.01 40.91 22.51
C VAL A 654 9.95 40.03 23.74
N THR A 655 10.03 38.72 23.53
CA THR A 655 10.03 37.75 24.63
C THR A 655 11.42 37.15 24.79
N ILE A 656 11.98 37.24 25.99
CA ILE A 656 13.31 36.75 26.35
C ILE A 656 13.16 35.70 27.45
N GLY A 657 13.76 34.53 27.26
CA GLY A 657 13.82 33.50 28.29
C GLY A 657 14.84 33.83 29.37
N VAL A 658 14.47 33.63 30.63
CA VAL A 658 15.38 33.66 31.77
C VAL A 658 15.43 32.25 32.35
N SER A 659 16.59 31.60 32.21
CA SER A 659 16.86 30.29 32.78
C SER A 659 17.58 30.45 34.11
N VAL A 660 16.98 29.97 35.19
CA VAL A 660 17.56 29.95 36.55
C VAL A 660 17.97 28.51 36.85
N ALA A 661 19.28 28.26 37.03
CA ALA A 661 19.85 26.91 37.19
C ALA A 661 21.03 26.84 38.17
#